data_AF-A0A182V8X4-F1
#
_entry.id   AF-A0A182V8X4-F1
#
_cell.length_a   1.000
_cell.length_b   1.000
_cell.length_c   1.000
_cell.angle_alpha   90.00
_cell.angle_beta   90.00
_cell.angle_gamma   90.00
#
_symmetry.space_group_name_H-M   'P 1'
#
loop_
_entity.id
_entity.type
_entity.pdbx_description
1 polymer ?
#
loop_
_entity_poly.entity_id
_entity_poly.type
_entity_poly.pdbx_seq_one_letter_code
_entity_poly.pdbx_strand_id
1 'polypeptide(L)'
;MVMVDERTPLTSDLSGPLPLASGPSGTAVHHLKSHESVRERQVRTFQCWICSAILGAFALAIVISISYIIFGDATQPPLDGANTTAADFPELLNLISFPLVDESSPEWNGTAVSDDAKAAAIAEGEKALGDKELLEETLSSPPLNSPSFRHQKSVGATKAARLAAKVGFVEDRATQALVRRLDIRRRGSIGRGPPMDLPRAHGQPRCDFNARYRTANGTCNNKERPYEYGVAMIPFRRQLNPDYGDGISAPRASVDGSELPSARQVSLEIHRPSYHNDPNFSVMLAVWGQFLDHDITSTALNQGVDGKPIECCDPGQPQHPECFPVPLGPGDPYYHQYNVTCMNFVRSVPAPTGHFGPRQQLNQATAFIDGSVVYGSDDERMGALRTGAGGKLRMLRTPDGRDLLPVSTDPLDGCNEQEMNAAGKYCFESGDARANENLHLTSMHLIWARHHNSLARGLARANPHWDDERLFQEARRILAAQMQHITYAEFVPVIVGNETAGRMGLLPASAGGERAGDTYNATVDASIANVFAGAAFRFAHTLLPGLMKQTRNPAASASGIELHRMLFNPYSLYARDGLDNALGGAIGTALAKYDQYFSTELTERLFEKADEHLLHGQPCGLDLVSLNIQRGRDHGLPAYPRWRKHCHLTPADSWPEVERIVDPESYRQMRRIYREPANVDVYSGALSEAPVRDGIVGPLLTCLIGDQFLRLKQGDSFWYERRRGPQRFTEAQLQQIYNTKLSSVICRNSDHIEQSPVYLMKRTDSRTNPETDCKQLDTFDFEPFREDAEQPQRNRAAKIATDRMKVLVFEPKATGTTTEHAVGAEMLDEEEGERQAASTTTVATTTDATTTTTTMTTTMKEAAGA
;
A
#
# COMPACT_ATOMS: atom_id res chain seq x y z
N MET A 1 -10.56 15.33 -59.89
CA MET A 1 -10.66 16.03 -61.19
C MET A 1 -11.12 17.44 -60.89
N VAL A 2 -10.20 18.43 -61.01
CA VAL A 2 -10.40 19.83 -61.48
C VAL A 2 -11.44 20.69 -60.72
N MET A 3 -11.24 21.92 -60.23
CA MET A 3 -10.19 22.96 -60.20
C MET A 3 -10.66 23.97 -59.10
N VAL A 4 -9.83 24.53 -58.22
CA VAL A 4 -8.96 25.73 -58.39
C VAL A 4 -9.72 27.03 -58.66
N ASP A 5 -9.63 28.00 -57.74
CA ASP A 5 -8.98 29.33 -57.87
C ASP A 5 -9.38 30.18 -56.63
N GLU A 6 -8.49 30.67 -55.75
CA GLU A 6 -7.42 31.70 -55.93
C GLU A 6 -7.98 33.05 -56.43
N ARG A 7 -7.48 34.24 -56.06
CA ARG A 7 -6.52 34.79 -55.10
C ARG A 7 -6.71 36.33 -55.20
N THR A 8 -6.40 37.05 -54.12
CA THR A 8 -5.47 38.22 -53.99
C THR A 8 -4.95 38.98 -55.25
N PRO A 9 -3.99 39.95 -55.18
CA PRO A 9 -3.51 40.90 -54.16
C PRO A 9 -3.20 42.32 -54.76
N LEU A 10 -2.51 43.18 -53.97
CA LEU A 10 -1.24 43.92 -54.29
C LEU A 10 -1.25 45.38 -53.79
N THR A 11 -0.49 45.71 -52.72
CA THR A 11 0.81 46.47 -52.67
C THR A 11 0.67 47.97 -52.96
N SER A 12 1.38 48.94 -52.37
CA SER A 12 2.55 49.01 -51.47
C SER A 12 2.73 50.47 -50.96
N ASP A 13 3.55 50.61 -49.92
CA ASP A 13 4.55 51.68 -49.68
C ASP A 13 4.24 53.08 -49.06
N LEU A 14 5.04 53.30 -47.99
CA LEU A 14 5.91 54.45 -47.66
C LEU A 14 5.40 55.73 -46.96
N SER A 15 6.01 55.93 -45.78
CA SER A 15 6.54 57.17 -45.15
C SER A 15 5.59 58.24 -44.56
N GLY A 16 5.89 58.64 -43.31
CA GLY A 16 5.18 59.64 -42.48
C GLY A 16 5.42 61.12 -42.89
N PRO A 17 5.37 62.12 -41.97
CA PRO A 17 5.24 62.10 -40.51
C PRO A 17 4.13 63.03 -39.92
N LEU A 18 3.95 62.90 -38.60
CA LEU A 18 3.27 63.76 -37.57
C LEU A 18 3.47 65.29 -37.76
N PRO A 19 2.71 66.23 -37.10
CA PRO A 19 2.40 66.17 -35.65
C PRO A 19 1.22 67.00 -35.04
N LEU A 20 1.03 66.84 -33.69
CA LEU A 20 0.60 67.80 -32.63
C LEU A 20 -0.81 68.46 -32.74
N ALA A 21 -1.57 68.82 -31.69
CA ALA A 21 -1.63 68.60 -30.23
C ALA A 21 -2.81 69.44 -29.68
N SER A 22 -3.09 69.29 -28.37
CA SER A 22 -3.78 70.21 -27.43
C SER A 22 -5.29 70.04 -27.15
N GLY A 23 -5.62 69.76 -25.86
CA GLY A 23 -6.93 70.02 -25.22
C GLY A 23 -7.10 71.50 -24.85
N PRO A 24 -7.93 71.96 -23.87
CA PRO A 24 -8.54 71.24 -22.72
C PRO A 24 -9.99 71.68 -22.31
N SER A 25 -10.47 71.14 -21.17
CA SER A 25 -11.33 71.77 -20.12
C SER A 25 -12.85 72.04 -20.31
N GLY A 26 -13.67 71.44 -19.42
CA GLY A 26 -14.44 72.21 -18.40
C GLY A 26 -15.89 72.68 -18.65
N THR A 27 -16.85 71.84 -18.23
CA THR A 27 -18.12 72.14 -17.48
C THR A 27 -19.21 73.12 -17.98
N ALA A 28 -20.37 72.50 -18.28
CA ALA A 28 -21.73 72.72 -17.73
C ALA A 28 -22.57 73.96 -18.10
N VAL A 29 -23.70 73.74 -18.80
CA VAL A 29 -24.97 74.51 -18.65
C VAL A 29 -26.19 73.59 -18.89
N HIS A 30 -27.19 73.73 -18.01
CA HIS A 30 -28.44 72.97 -17.96
C HIS A 30 -29.54 73.49 -18.93
N HIS A 31 -30.49 72.58 -19.19
CA HIS A 31 -31.88 72.74 -19.66
C HIS A 31 -32.18 72.86 -21.16
N LEU A 32 -32.90 71.85 -21.68
CA LEU A 32 -34.30 71.97 -22.08
C LEU A 32 -34.91 70.58 -22.36
N LYS A 33 -36.10 70.31 -21.79
CA LYS A 33 -36.90 69.11 -22.06
C LYS A 33 -37.32 69.11 -23.53
N SER A 34 -36.90 68.11 -24.30
CA SER A 34 -37.52 67.80 -25.58
C SER A 34 -38.62 66.74 -25.39
N HIS A 35 -39.75 66.99 -26.02
CA HIS A 35 -40.88 66.08 -26.13
C HIS A 35 -40.44 64.71 -26.68
N GLU A 36 -40.46 63.68 -25.83
CA GLU A 36 -40.35 62.29 -26.29
C GLU A 36 -41.54 62.00 -27.21
N SER A 37 -41.23 61.60 -28.44
CA SER A 37 -42.25 61.26 -29.43
C SER A 37 -43.01 60.01 -28.98
N VAL A 38 -44.30 59.89 -29.33
CA VAL A 38 -45.14 58.71 -29.01
C VAL A 38 -44.45 57.39 -29.41
N ARG A 39 -43.60 57.43 -30.45
CA ARG A 39 -42.77 56.33 -30.94
C ARG A 39 -41.69 55.92 -29.93
N GLU A 40 -41.02 56.84 -29.25
CA GLU A 40 -40.01 56.53 -28.22
C GLU A 40 -40.64 55.92 -26.97
N ARG A 41 -41.84 56.40 -26.57
CA ARG A 41 -42.61 55.73 -25.50
C ARG A 41 -42.98 54.31 -25.89
N GLN A 42 -43.46 54.08 -27.11
CA GLN A 42 -43.80 52.74 -27.57
C GLN A 42 -42.58 51.82 -27.65
N VAL A 43 -41.43 52.32 -28.10
CA VAL A 43 -40.18 51.54 -28.16
C VAL A 43 -39.65 51.23 -26.75
N ARG A 44 -39.65 52.18 -25.82
CA ARG A 44 -39.27 51.91 -24.42
C ARG A 44 -40.24 50.97 -23.73
N THR A 45 -41.53 51.09 -24.00
CA THR A 45 -42.53 50.17 -23.47
C THR A 45 -42.26 48.78 -24.03
N PHE A 46 -42.04 48.63 -25.34
CA PHE A 46 -41.68 47.36 -25.97
C PHE A 46 -40.37 46.76 -25.46
N GLN A 47 -39.34 47.59 -25.24
CA GLN A 47 -38.07 47.17 -24.64
C GLN A 47 -38.24 46.74 -23.17
N CYS A 48 -39.07 47.44 -22.39
CA CYS A 48 -39.43 47.01 -21.04
C CYS A 48 -40.19 45.68 -21.05
N TRP A 49 -41.13 45.49 -21.98
CA TRP A 49 -41.85 44.22 -22.13
C TRP A 49 -40.91 43.08 -22.52
N ILE A 50 -39.95 43.32 -23.42
CA ILE A 50 -38.92 42.33 -23.77
C ILE A 50 -38.00 42.05 -22.57
N CYS A 51 -37.51 43.06 -21.86
CA CYS A 51 -36.68 42.86 -20.68
C CYS A 51 -37.43 42.12 -19.57
N SER A 52 -38.70 42.44 -19.33
CA SER A 52 -39.56 41.73 -18.37
C SER A 52 -39.85 40.30 -18.81
N ALA A 53 -40.03 40.06 -20.11
CA ALA A 53 -40.19 38.71 -20.65
C ALA A 53 -38.89 37.88 -20.54
N ILE A 54 -37.73 38.48 -20.80
CA ILE A 54 -36.42 37.82 -20.66
C ILE A 54 -36.11 37.55 -19.19
N LEU A 55 -36.33 38.51 -18.29
CA LEU A 55 -36.16 38.31 -16.85
C LEU A 55 -37.15 37.28 -16.29
N GLY A 56 -38.39 37.28 -16.79
CA GLY A 56 -39.38 36.26 -16.48
C GLY A 56 -38.98 34.88 -16.97
N ALA A 57 -38.47 34.77 -18.20
CA ALA A 57 -37.97 33.51 -18.75
C ALA A 57 -36.71 33.02 -18.01
N PHE A 58 -35.83 33.93 -17.58
CA PHE A 58 -34.64 33.59 -16.82
C PHE A 58 -34.98 33.17 -15.39
N ALA A 59 -35.92 33.87 -14.73
CA ALA A 59 -36.43 33.47 -13.42
C ALA A 59 -37.18 32.13 -13.50
N LEU A 60 -37.98 31.91 -14.55
CA LEU A 60 -38.64 30.64 -14.80
C LEU A 60 -37.63 29.53 -15.08
N ALA A 61 -36.56 29.79 -15.84
CA ALA A 61 -35.49 28.84 -16.08
C ALA A 61 -34.76 28.49 -14.77
N ILE A 62 -34.47 29.47 -13.92
CA ILE A 62 -33.88 29.24 -12.59
C ILE A 62 -34.83 28.43 -11.72
N VAL A 63 -36.13 28.74 -11.70
CA VAL A 63 -37.11 27.96 -10.92
C VAL A 63 -37.23 26.55 -11.48
N ILE A 64 -37.25 26.34 -12.80
CA ILE A 64 -37.25 25.01 -13.41
C ILE A 64 -35.96 24.27 -13.09
N SER A 65 -34.79 24.91 -13.16
CA SER A 65 -33.52 24.29 -12.81
C SER A 65 -33.44 23.94 -11.32
N ILE A 66 -33.87 24.83 -10.43
CA ILE A 66 -33.93 24.56 -8.98
C ILE A 66 -34.98 23.48 -8.69
N SER A 67 -36.14 23.50 -9.35
CA SER A 67 -37.15 22.44 -9.23
C SER A 67 -36.67 21.12 -9.82
N TYR A 68 -35.83 21.11 -10.86
CA TYR A 68 -35.21 19.90 -11.39
C TYR A 68 -34.11 19.38 -10.45
N ILE A 69 -33.36 20.27 -9.79
CA ILE A 69 -32.35 19.89 -8.78
C ILE A 69 -33.01 19.39 -7.49
N ILE A 70 -34.14 19.98 -7.07
CA ILE A 70 -34.83 19.62 -5.82
C ILE A 70 -35.84 18.48 -6.00
N PHE A 71 -36.53 18.41 -7.14
CA PHE A 71 -37.61 17.44 -7.40
C PHE A 71 -37.39 16.56 -8.63
N GLY A 72 -36.40 16.84 -9.49
CA GLY A 72 -36.03 15.96 -10.61
C GLY A 72 -35.43 14.63 -10.15
N ASP A 73 -35.05 14.53 -8.87
CA ASP A 73 -34.61 13.32 -8.20
C ASP A 73 -35.77 12.44 -7.69
N ALA A 74 -37.04 12.90 -7.80
CA ALA A 74 -38.19 12.25 -7.18
C ALA A 74 -39.19 11.60 -8.16
N THR A 75 -38.96 11.65 -9.48
CA THR A 75 -39.91 11.06 -10.45
C THR A 75 -39.28 10.25 -11.58
N GLN A 76 -38.01 9.88 -11.47
CA GLN A 76 -37.56 8.70 -12.22
C GLN A 76 -38.14 7.47 -11.51
N PRO A 77 -38.88 6.57 -12.19
CA PRO A 77 -39.16 5.28 -11.61
C PRO A 77 -37.81 4.64 -11.21
N PRO A 78 -37.75 3.81 -10.15
CA PRO A 78 -36.58 2.97 -9.95
C PRO A 78 -36.35 2.26 -11.28
N LEU A 79 -35.12 2.33 -11.81
CA LEU A 79 -34.74 1.55 -12.98
C LEU A 79 -35.34 0.16 -12.79
N ASP A 80 -36.24 -0.25 -13.69
CA ASP A 80 -36.85 -1.57 -13.65
C ASP A 80 -35.70 -2.59 -13.61
N GLY A 81 -35.48 -3.14 -12.42
CA GLY A 81 -34.31 -3.94 -12.03
C GLY A 81 -34.31 -5.35 -12.64
N ALA A 82 -34.86 -5.49 -13.85
CA ALA A 82 -34.89 -6.74 -14.59
C ALA A 82 -33.69 -6.90 -15.53
N ASN A 83 -32.92 -5.84 -15.82
CA ASN A 83 -31.77 -5.91 -16.73
C ASN A 83 -30.47 -5.23 -16.23
N THR A 84 -30.43 -4.71 -15.00
CA THR A 84 -29.27 -3.97 -14.46
C THR A 84 -28.34 -4.82 -13.58
N THR A 85 -28.23 -6.12 -13.86
CA THR A 85 -27.26 -7.00 -13.18
C THR A 85 -25.81 -6.67 -13.55
N ALA A 86 -25.62 -5.90 -14.63
CA ALA A 86 -24.40 -5.17 -14.97
C ALA A 86 -24.74 -3.68 -15.09
N ALA A 87 -24.91 -2.97 -13.97
CA ALA A 87 -24.82 -1.52 -14.02
C ALA A 87 -23.42 -1.17 -14.55
N ASP A 88 -23.32 -0.43 -15.66
CA ASP A 88 -22.04 0.04 -16.19
C ASP A 88 -21.41 0.93 -15.11
N PHE A 89 -20.53 0.36 -14.29
CA PHE A 89 -19.78 1.10 -13.28
C PHE A 89 -19.15 2.39 -13.83
N PRO A 90 -18.66 2.45 -15.10
CA PRO A 90 -18.27 3.70 -15.75
C PRO A 90 -19.34 4.79 -15.75
N GLU A 91 -20.63 4.46 -15.87
CA GLU A 91 -21.74 5.43 -15.80
C GLU A 91 -21.96 5.94 -14.38
N LEU A 92 -21.80 5.08 -13.36
CA LEU A 92 -21.88 5.46 -11.95
C LEU A 92 -20.79 6.49 -11.57
N LEU A 93 -19.64 6.48 -12.24
CA LEU A 93 -18.59 7.48 -12.03
C LEU A 93 -19.05 8.93 -12.30
N ASN A 94 -20.13 9.14 -13.06
CA ASN A 94 -20.69 10.48 -13.26
C ASN A 94 -21.44 11.01 -12.02
N LEU A 95 -21.81 10.12 -11.10
CA LEU A 95 -22.61 10.42 -9.92
C LEU A 95 -21.78 10.38 -8.62
N ILE A 96 -20.57 9.82 -8.68
CA ILE A 96 -19.71 9.58 -7.52
C ILE A 96 -18.45 10.42 -7.63
N SER A 97 -18.17 11.25 -6.63
CA SER A 97 -16.90 11.94 -6.51
C SER A 97 -15.84 11.04 -5.88
N PHE A 98 -14.68 10.95 -6.54
CA PHE A 98 -13.50 10.28 -5.99
C PHE A 98 -12.38 11.30 -5.66
N PRO A 99 -11.51 11.03 -4.67
CA PRO A 99 -11.55 9.91 -3.73
C PRO A 99 -12.82 9.91 -2.85
N LEU A 100 -13.29 8.73 -2.47
CA LEU A 100 -14.48 8.56 -1.63
C LEU A 100 -14.28 9.19 -0.26
N VAL A 101 -15.33 9.78 0.31
CA VAL A 101 -15.25 10.35 1.66
C VAL A 101 -15.32 9.22 2.69
N ASP A 102 -14.33 9.17 3.57
CA ASP A 102 -14.29 8.22 4.67
C ASP A 102 -15.39 8.53 5.70
N GLU A 103 -16.00 7.50 6.27
CA GLU A 103 -16.98 7.65 7.35
C GLU A 103 -16.30 8.31 8.56
N SER A 104 -16.91 9.38 9.08
CA SER A 104 -16.41 10.04 10.27
C SER A 104 -16.38 9.07 11.46
N SER A 105 -15.30 9.10 12.23
CA SER A 105 -15.23 8.35 13.48
C SER A 105 -16.37 8.77 14.41
N PRO A 106 -17.09 7.82 15.03
CA PRO A 106 -18.18 8.18 15.93
C PRO A 106 -17.63 8.89 17.16
N GLU A 107 -18.41 9.81 17.71
CA GLU A 107 -18.04 10.47 18.97
C GLU A 107 -17.98 9.45 20.10
N TRP A 108 -16.95 9.56 20.94
CA TRP A 108 -16.90 8.89 22.23
C TRP A 108 -18.07 9.36 23.08
N ASN A 109 -18.80 8.44 23.70
CA ASN A 109 -19.95 8.78 24.52
C ASN A 109 -19.52 9.82 25.57
N GLY A 110 -20.16 10.99 25.61
CA GLY A 110 -19.71 12.23 26.27
C GLY A 110 -19.61 12.19 27.80
N THR A 111 -19.37 11.03 28.42
CA THR A 111 -19.01 10.92 29.82
C THR A 111 -17.62 11.50 30.04
N ALA A 112 -17.54 12.54 30.88
CA ALA A 112 -16.26 13.06 31.33
C ALA A 112 -15.49 11.94 32.04
N VAL A 113 -14.36 11.52 31.47
CA VAL A 113 -13.52 10.48 32.03
C VAL A 113 -12.48 11.12 32.94
N SER A 114 -12.50 10.78 34.24
CA SER A 114 -11.51 11.29 35.19
C SER A 114 -10.12 10.75 34.87
N ASP A 115 -9.08 11.51 35.24
CA ASP A 115 -7.69 11.07 35.10
C ASP A 115 -7.42 9.77 35.87
N ASP A 116 -8.02 9.61 37.06
CA ASP A 116 -7.96 8.37 37.85
C ASP A 116 -8.56 7.17 37.11
N ALA A 117 -9.69 7.36 36.43
CA ALA A 117 -10.33 6.29 35.66
C ALA A 117 -9.48 5.87 34.46
N LYS A 118 -8.86 6.84 33.76
CA LYS A 118 -7.90 6.58 32.68
C LYS A 118 -6.67 5.84 33.19
N ALA A 119 -6.05 6.33 34.26
CA ALA A 119 -4.84 5.74 34.84
C ALA A 119 -5.10 4.29 35.32
N ALA A 120 -6.23 4.06 35.99
CA ALA A 120 -6.59 2.72 36.45
C ALA A 120 -6.90 1.75 35.29
N ALA A 121 -7.46 2.25 34.19
CA ALA A 121 -7.68 1.45 32.98
C ALA A 121 -6.36 1.10 32.27
N ILE A 122 -5.43 2.06 32.17
CA ILE A 122 -4.08 1.82 31.62
C ILE A 122 -3.33 0.78 32.45
N ALA A 123 -3.34 0.90 33.79
CA ALA A 123 -2.70 -0.06 34.69
C ALA A 123 -3.27 -1.49 34.52
N GLU A 124 -4.57 -1.62 34.25
CA GLU A 124 -5.21 -2.91 33.93
C GLU A 124 -4.72 -3.48 32.59
N GLY A 125 -4.52 -2.62 31.59
CA GLY A 125 -3.93 -2.99 30.30
C GLY A 125 -2.46 -3.42 30.41
N GLU A 126 -1.65 -2.69 31.18
CA GLU A 126 -0.24 -3.04 31.45
C GLU A 126 -0.13 -4.37 32.19
N LYS A 127 -0.98 -4.58 33.20
CA LYS A 127 -1.06 -5.87 33.89
C LYS A 127 -1.39 -7.00 32.92
N ALA A 128 -2.39 -6.81 32.06
CA ALA A 128 -2.77 -7.82 31.07
C ALA A 128 -1.64 -8.14 30.08
N LEU A 129 -0.79 -7.16 29.73
CA LEU A 129 0.40 -7.39 28.92
C LEU A 129 1.42 -8.27 29.68
N GLY A 130 1.69 -7.96 30.95
CA GLY A 130 2.57 -8.78 31.78
C GLY A 130 2.08 -10.23 31.94
N ASP A 131 0.77 -10.41 32.16
CA ASP A 131 0.14 -11.74 32.23
C ASP A 131 0.27 -12.51 30.90
N LYS A 132 0.13 -11.81 29.77
CA LYS A 132 0.32 -12.37 28.42
C LYS A 132 1.78 -12.81 28.20
N GLU A 133 2.76 -11.96 28.52
CA GLU A 133 4.17 -12.27 28.33
C GLU A 133 4.62 -13.47 29.18
N LEU A 134 4.18 -13.54 30.44
CA LEU A 134 4.43 -14.69 31.30
C LEU A 134 3.81 -15.99 30.73
N LEU A 135 2.62 -15.90 30.15
CA LEU A 135 2.00 -17.03 29.48
C LEU A 135 2.85 -17.50 28.30
N GLU A 136 3.29 -16.58 27.43
CA GLU A 136 4.09 -16.88 26.23
C GLU A 136 5.42 -17.60 26.53
N GLU A 137 6.03 -17.39 27.70
CA GLU A 137 7.23 -18.13 28.14
C GLU A 137 6.98 -19.65 28.28
N THR A 138 5.74 -20.05 28.57
CA THR A 138 5.38 -21.45 28.84
C THR A 138 4.73 -22.15 27.65
N LEU A 139 4.21 -21.40 26.67
CA LEU A 139 3.48 -21.97 25.54
C LEU A 139 4.38 -22.65 24.53
N SER A 140 3.88 -23.74 23.93
CA SER A 140 4.53 -24.40 22.81
C SER A 140 4.27 -23.65 21.49
N SER A 141 5.16 -23.86 20.52
CA SER A 141 4.94 -23.39 19.14
C SER A 141 4.37 -24.50 18.29
N PRO A 142 3.70 -24.15 17.17
CA PRO A 142 3.43 -25.11 16.12
C PRO A 142 4.74 -25.80 15.69
N PRO A 143 4.70 -27.10 15.33
CA PRO A 143 5.88 -27.83 14.90
C PRO A 143 6.65 -27.09 13.81
N LEU A 144 7.99 -27.12 13.88
CA LEU A 144 8.86 -26.52 12.85
C LEU A 144 8.47 -27.06 11.47
N ASN A 145 8.41 -26.17 10.47
CA ASN A 145 8.00 -26.48 9.11
C ASN A 145 6.55 -26.98 8.92
N SER A 146 5.72 -27.03 9.98
CA SER A 146 4.27 -27.22 9.78
C SER A 146 3.68 -26.08 8.93
N PRO A 147 2.55 -26.32 8.23
CA PRO A 147 1.86 -25.27 7.49
C PRO A 147 1.54 -24.02 8.35
N SER A 148 1.12 -24.24 9.60
CA SER A 148 0.91 -23.18 10.60
C SER A 148 2.17 -22.38 10.93
N PHE A 149 3.31 -23.05 11.08
CA PHE A 149 4.61 -22.40 11.30
C PHE A 149 5.01 -21.56 10.09
N ARG A 150 4.95 -22.15 8.89
CA ARG A 150 5.30 -21.49 7.61
C ARG A 150 4.43 -20.25 7.37
N HIS A 151 3.13 -20.34 7.60
CA HIS A 151 2.22 -19.20 7.53
C HIS A 151 2.61 -18.07 8.50
N GLN A 152 2.84 -18.38 9.78
CA GLN A 152 3.23 -17.35 10.74
C GLN A 152 4.60 -16.72 10.46
N LYS A 153 5.47 -17.43 9.72
CA LYS A 153 6.73 -16.88 9.24
C LYS A 153 6.56 -15.98 8.01
N SER A 154 5.71 -16.32 7.04
CA SER A 154 5.46 -15.41 5.92
C SER A 154 4.87 -14.08 6.39
N VAL A 155 3.94 -14.09 7.35
CA VAL A 155 3.29 -12.86 7.85
C VAL A 155 3.81 -12.42 9.23
N GLY A 156 5.10 -12.65 9.48
CA GLY A 156 5.75 -12.32 10.75
C GLY A 156 5.88 -10.82 11.02
N ALA A 157 5.93 -10.46 12.31
CA ALA A 157 6.17 -9.10 12.76
C ALA A 157 7.67 -8.79 12.83
N THR A 158 8.06 -7.64 12.28
CA THR A 158 9.38 -7.04 12.55
C THR A 158 9.53 -6.75 14.04
N LYS A 159 10.78 -6.59 14.51
CA LYS A 159 11.04 -6.20 15.91
C LYS A 159 10.28 -4.92 16.29
N ALA A 160 10.27 -3.92 15.40
CA ALA A 160 9.54 -2.67 15.60
C ALA A 160 8.03 -2.92 15.71
N ALA A 161 7.46 -3.78 14.87
CA ALA A 161 6.03 -4.13 14.93
C ALA A 161 5.66 -4.89 16.20
N ARG A 162 6.53 -5.77 16.70
CA ARG A 162 6.31 -6.44 17.99
C ARG A 162 6.30 -5.45 19.14
N LEU A 163 7.18 -4.46 19.14
CA LEU A 163 7.19 -3.40 20.15
C LEU A 163 5.93 -2.53 20.08
N ALA A 164 5.51 -2.15 18.87
CA ALA A 164 4.26 -1.42 18.65
C ALA A 164 3.03 -2.24 19.10
N ALA A 165 3.03 -3.55 18.84
CA ALA A 165 1.97 -4.46 19.25
C ALA A 165 1.78 -4.53 20.77
N LYS A 166 2.86 -4.41 21.56
CA LYS A 166 2.75 -4.35 23.02
C LYS A 166 1.94 -3.13 23.47
N VAL A 167 2.23 -1.97 22.89
CA VAL A 167 1.49 -0.72 23.17
C VAL A 167 0.04 -0.85 22.71
N GLY A 168 -0.21 -1.29 21.47
CA GLY A 168 -1.56 -1.49 20.97
C GLY A 168 -2.38 -2.50 21.79
N PHE A 169 -1.74 -3.55 22.33
CA PHE A 169 -2.39 -4.50 23.22
C PHE A 169 -2.83 -3.86 24.54
N VAL A 170 -1.97 -3.03 25.14
CA VAL A 170 -2.33 -2.24 26.33
C VAL A 170 -3.51 -1.33 26.01
N GLU A 171 -3.50 -0.66 24.86
CA GLU A 171 -4.60 0.23 24.44
C GLU A 171 -5.94 -0.50 24.30
N ASP A 172 -5.96 -1.67 23.67
CA ASP A 172 -7.15 -2.51 23.53
C ASP A 172 -7.72 -2.89 24.91
N ARG A 173 -6.86 -3.39 25.81
CA ARG A 173 -7.25 -3.85 27.15
C ARG A 173 -7.67 -2.70 28.06
N ALA A 174 -6.97 -1.58 28.00
CA ALA A 174 -7.33 -0.37 28.73
C ALA A 174 -8.67 0.19 28.24
N THR A 175 -8.94 0.16 26.95
CA THR A 175 -10.25 0.57 26.41
C THR A 175 -11.37 -0.33 26.91
N GLN A 176 -11.18 -1.65 26.90
CA GLN A 176 -12.16 -2.58 27.47
C GLN A 176 -12.40 -2.33 28.96
N ALA A 177 -11.34 -2.11 29.74
CA ALA A 177 -11.43 -1.78 31.16
C ALA A 177 -12.21 -0.48 31.41
N LEU A 178 -11.92 0.56 30.62
CA LEU A 178 -12.56 1.86 30.75
C LEU A 178 -14.05 1.79 30.40
N VAL A 179 -14.40 1.14 29.28
CA VAL A 179 -15.79 0.97 28.84
C VAL A 179 -16.60 0.19 29.88
N ARG A 180 -16.02 -0.85 30.49
CA ARG A 180 -16.66 -1.58 31.60
C ARG A 180 -16.89 -0.69 32.82
N ARG A 181 -15.89 0.11 33.23
CA ARG A 181 -15.99 1.00 34.40
C ARG A 181 -17.05 2.08 34.23
N LEU A 182 -17.25 2.54 33.01
CA LEU A 182 -18.22 3.59 32.66
C LEU A 182 -19.60 3.03 32.26
N ASP A 183 -19.80 1.70 32.29
CA ASP A 183 -21.00 0.98 31.80
C ASP A 183 -21.48 1.50 30.43
N ILE A 184 -20.54 1.77 29.52
CA ILE A 184 -20.89 2.26 28.18
C ILE A 184 -21.41 1.09 27.37
N ARG A 185 -22.70 1.15 26.99
CA ARG A 185 -23.35 0.17 26.12
C ARG A 185 -23.60 0.77 24.76
N ARG A 186 -22.83 0.34 23.75
CA ARG A 186 -23.00 0.78 22.36
C ARG A 186 -23.11 -0.42 21.43
N ARG A 187 -24.07 -0.39 20.52
CA ARG A 187 -24.11 -1.27 19.35
C ARG A 187 -23.25 -0.61 18.26
N GLY A 188 -22.14 -1.24 17.87
CA GLY A 188 -21.17 -0.72 16.90
C GLY A 188 -19.94 -0.07 17.55
N SER A 189 -19.06 0.52 16.73
CA SER A 189 -17.78 1.09 17.15
C SER A 189 -17.92 2.09 18.30
N ILE A 190 -17.09 1.94 19.34
CA ILE A 190 -17.06 2.87 20.49
C ILE A 190 -16.58 4.28 20.11
N GLY A 191 -15.89 4.42 18.99
CA GLY A 191 -15.33 5.69 18.51
C GLY A 191 -13.98 6.03 19.13
N ARG A 192 -13.44 7.21 18.77
CA ARG A 192 -12.14 7.68 19.28
C ARG A 192 -12.34 8.40 20.61
N GLY A 193 -11.81 7.80 21.67
CA GLY A 193 -11.86 8.29 23.03
C GLY A 193 -10.72 9.24 23.42
N PRO A 194 -10.62 9.54 24.72
CA PRO A 194 -9.60 10.43 25.27
C PRO A 194 -8.18 9.97 24.91
N PRO A 195 -7.20 10.89 24.83
CA PRO A 195 -5.81 10.52 24.61
C PRO A 195 -5.27 9.67 25.76
N MET A 196 -4.41 8.72 25.42
CA MET A 196 -3.59 7.95 26.36
C MET A 196 -2.15 8.45 26.29
N ASP A 197 -1.59 8.77 27.46
CA ASP A 197 -0.19 9.12 27.58
C ASP A 197 0.64 7.84 27.71
N LEU A 198 1.03 7.27 26.56
CA LEU A 198 1.89 6.09 26.48
C LEU A 198 3.25 6.52 25.89
N PRO A 199 4.37 5.93 26.34
CA PRO A 199 5.70 6.26 25.82
C PRO A 199 5.75 6.11 24.30
N ARG A 200 5.85 7.23 23.58
CA ARG A 200 6.05 7.22 22.13
C ARG A 200 7.55 7.12 21.85
N ALA A 201 7.94 6.06 21.13
CA ALA A 201 9.29 5.94 20.65
C ALA A 201 9.51 6.90 19.47
N HIS A 202 10.61 7.66 19.55
CA HIS A 202 11.18 8.55 18.53
C HIS A 202 10.68 10.00 18.48
N GLY A 203 11.65 10.92 18.45
CA GLY A 203 11.41 12.33 18.12
C GLY A 203 11.05 12.47 16.64
N GLN A 204 10.19 13.44 16.33
CA GLN A 204 9.77 13.73 14.96
C GLN A 204 10.89 14.52 14.25
N PRO A 205 11.61 13.92 13.28
CA PRO A 205 12.69 14.61 12.59
C PRO A 205 12.12 15.73 11.70
N ARG A 206 12.76 16.90 11.70
CA ARG A 206 12.30 18.03 10.90
C ARG A 206 12.26 17.67 9.40
N CYS A 207 11.09 17.80 8.78
CA CYS A 207 10.92 17.55 7.35
C CYS A 207 11.56 18.63 6.46
N ASP A 208 12.32 18.19 5.45
CA ASP A 208 12.67 19.00 4.29
C ASP A 208 11.75 18.67 3.11
N PHE A 209 10.72 19.48 2.90
CA PHE A 209 9.79 19.32 1.78
C PHE A 209 10.39 19.70 0.41
N ASN A 210 11.63 20.20 0.39
CA ASN A 210 12.43 20.38 -0.81
C ASN A 210 13.43 19.24 -1.01
N ALA A 211 13.36 18.16 -0.23
CA ALA A 211 14.16 16.98 -0.47
C ALA A 211 13.82 16.38 -1.85
N ARG A 212 14.85 16.01 -2.61
CA ARG A 212 14.69 15.38 -3.93
C ARG A 212 14.28 13.91 -3.84
N TYR A 213 14.64 13.23 -2.75
CA TYR A 213 14.43 11.80 -2.55
C TYR A 213 13.51 11.51 -1.37
N ARG A 214 12.82 10.37 -1.47
CA ARG A 214 11.92 9.87 -0.44
C ARG A 214 12.74 9.33 0.74
N THR A 215 12.21 9.47 1.95
CA THR A 215 12.69 8.74 3.13
C THR A 215 12.42 7.23 2.96
N ALA A 216 13.06 6.39 3.77
CA ALA A 216 12.85 4.93 3.72
C ALA A 216 11.45 4.51 4.21
N ASN A 217 10.93 5.20 5.22
CA ASN A 217 9.64 4.87 5.86
C ASN A 217 8.46 5.70 5.34
N GLY A 218 8.66 6.54 4.31
CA GLY A 218 7.61 7.37 3.71
C GLY A 218 7.30 8.68 4.47
N THR A 219 7.96 8.96 5.60
CA THR A 219 7.79 10.25 6.31
C THR A 219 8.13 11.43 5.41
N CYS A 220 7.52 12.58 5.71
CA CYS A 220 7.68 13.84 4.97
C CYS A 220 7.20 13.81 3.51
N ASN A 221 6.48 12.77 3.08
CA ASN A 221 5.77 12.80 1.81
C ASN A 221 4.64 13.83 1.83
N ASN A 222 3.75 13.74 2.84
CA ASN A 222 2.63 14.65 2.95
C ASN A 222 3.00 15.94 3.72
N LYS A 223 2.65 17.12 3.18
CA LYS A 223 2.97 18.42 3.79
C LYS A 223 2.10 18.78 5.00
N GLU A 224 0.87 18.30 5.03
CA GLU A 224 -0.10 18.58 6.10
C GLU A 224 -0.04 17.55 7.22
N ARG A 225 0.30 16.31 6.88
CA ARG A 225 0.38 15.16 7.80
C ARG A 225 1.66 14.33 7.56
N PRO A 226 2.86 14.91 7.79
CA PRO A 226 4.14 14.32 7.40
C PRO A 226 4.54 13.01 8.09
N TYR A 227 3.91 12.68 9.23
CA TYR A 227 4.22 11.47 10.00
C TYR A 227 3.04 10.49 10.08
N GLU A 228 2.00 10.73 9.28
CA GLU A 228 0.78 9.91 9.30
C GLU A 228 0.48 9.39 7.89
N TYR A 229 0.24 10.26 6.91
CA TYR A 229 -0.29 9.81 5.62
C TYR A 229 0.73 9.01 4.81
N GLY A 230 0.45 7.71 4.66
CA GLY A 230 1.22 6.75 3.88
C GLY A 230 2.53 6.27 4.52
N VAL A 231 2.79 6.64 5.77
CA VAL A 231 4.01 6.27 6.49
C VAL A 231 3.97 4.78 6.89
N ALA A 232 5.11 4.12 6.95
CA ALA A 232 5.20 2.78 7.52
C ALA A 232 4.94 2.80 9.03
N MET A 233 4.55 1.65 9.60
CA MET A 233 4.35 1.48 11.04
C MET A 233 3.24 2.36 11.64
N ILE A 234 2.24 2.71 10.82
CA ILE A 234 1.02 3.39 11.26
C ILE A 234 -0.22 2.53 11.02
N PRO A 235 -1.36 2.82 11.68
CA PRO A 235 -2.61 2.10 11.46
C PRO A 235 -3.08 2.15 10.01
N PHE A 236 -3.71 1.09 9.50
CA PHE A 236 -4.43 1.16 8.23
C PHE A 236 -5.56 2.21 8.30
N ARG A 237 -5.78 2.92 7.18
CA ARG A 237 -6.89 3.88 7.03
C ARG A 237 -8.24 3.17 7.11
N ARG A 238 -9.24 3.80 7.72
CA ARG A 238 -10.62 3.28 7.82
C ARG A 238 -11.55 4.09 6.93
N GLN A 239 -11.99 3.48 5.82
CA GLN A 239 -13.07 4.05 4.98
C GLN A 239 -14.43 3.97 5.67
N LEU A 240 -14.65 2.87 6.41
CA LEU A 240 -15.79 2.67 7.29
C LEU A 240 -15.28 2.36 8.69
N ASN A 241 -16.08 2.73 9.69
CA ASN A 241 -15.77 2.45 11.10
C ASN A 241 -15.69 0.93 11.35
N PRO A 242 -14.81 0.48 12.27
CA PRO A 242 -14.66 -0.94 12.56
C PRO A 242 -15.92 -1.53 13.19
N ASP A 243 -16.24 -2.76 12.79
CA ASP A 243 -17.38 -3.53 13.27
C ASP A 243 -16.90 -4.73 14.10
N TYR A 244 -16.65 -4.46 15.38
CA TYR A 244 -16.25 -5.46 16.38
C TYR A 244 -17.45 -5.89 17.21
N GLY A 245 -17.48 -7.16 17.64
CA GLY A 245 -18.59 -7.72 18.41
C GLY A 245 -18.83 -7.03 19.75
N ASP A 246 -17.78 -6.49 20.36
CA ASP A 246 -17.83 -5.66 21.59
C ASP A 246 -17.70 -4.16 21.32
N GLY A 247 -17.66 -3.75 20.04
CA GLY A 247 -17.39 -2.37 19.62
C GLY A 247 -15.95 -1.88 19.83
N ILE A 248 -15.05 -2.74 20.32
CA ILE A 248 -13.68 -2.40 20.71
C ILE A 248 -12.67 -3.28 19.97
N SER A 249 -12.62 -4.58 20.26
CA SER A 249 -11.59 -5.47 19.72
C SER A 249 -12.01 -6.93 19.53
N ALA A 250 -13.16 -7.37 20.07
CA ALA A 250 -13.64 -8.74 19.88
C ALA A 250 -14.02 -8.94 18.40
N PRO A 251 -13.54 -10.01 17.73
CA PRO A 251 -13.83 -10.26 16.32
C PRO A 251 -15.32 -10.13 15.98
N ARG A 252 -15.62 -9.74 14.74
CA ARG A 252 -16.99 -9.46 14.31
C ARG A 252 -17.94 -10.63 14.58
N ALA A 253 -19.10 -10.31 15.15
CA ALA A 253 -20.20 -11.24 15.41
C ALA A 253 -21.37 -11.01 14.44
N SER A 254 -22.36 -11.90 14.46
CA SER A 254 -23.65 -11.72 13.77
C SER A 254 -24.41 -10.51 14.35
N VAL A 255 -25.35 -9.96 13.58
CA VAL A 255 -26.22 -8.84 13.99
C VAL A 255 -26.98 -9.05 15.31
N ASP A 256 -27.26 -10.29 15.67
CA ASP A 256 -27.93 -10.71 16.92
C ASP A 256 -26.95 -11.02 18.06
N GLY A 257 -25.65 -10.85 17.83
CA GLY A 257 -24.57 -11.12 18.78
C GLY A 257 -24.11 -12.58 18.80
N SER A 258 -24.71 -13.48 18.01
CA SER A 258 -24.22 -14.86 17.91
C SER A 258 -22.97 -14.96 17.03
N GLU A 259 -22.33 -16.13 17.03
CA GLU A 259 -21.22 -16.39 16.11
C GLU A 259 -21.69 -16.39 14.64
N LEU A 260 -20.80 -15.93 13.75
CA LEU A 260 -20.94 -16.09 12.31
C LEU A 260 -20.62 -17.54 11.91
N PRO A 261 -21.07 -18.04 10.74
CA PRO A 261 -20.65 -19.34 10.23
C PRO A 261 -19.13 -19.46 10.22
N SER A 262 -18.59 -20.65 10.52
CA SER A 262 -17.12 -20.85 10.48
C SER A 262 -16.57 -20.43 9.12
N ALA A 263 -15.41 -19.77 9.11
CA ALA A 263 -14.74 -19.38 7.87
C ALA A 263 -14.51 -20.58 6.94
N ARG A 264 -14.29 -21.79 7.50
CA ARG A 264 -14.19 -23.03 6.73
C ARG A 264 -15.50 -23.44 6.07
N GLN A 265 -16.62 -23.26 6.76
CA GLN A 265 -17.92 -23.54 6.17
C GLN A 265 -18.19 -22.60 4.98
N VAL A 266 -17.87 -21.31 5.13
CA VAL A 266 -17.99 -20.33 4.04
C VAL A 266 -17.08 -20.70 2.86
N SER A 267 -15.84 -21.11 3.13
CA SER A 267 -14.89 -21.61 2.13
C SER A 267 -15.45 -22.80 1.34
N LEU A 268 -15.93 -23.84 2.04
CA LEU A 268 -16.47 -25.06 1.40
C LEU A 268 -17.74 -24.81 0.58
N GLU A 269 -18.63 -23.95 1.07
CA GLU A 269 -19.96 -23.82 0.49
C GLU A 269 -20.03 -22.75 -0.61
N ILE A 270 -19.35 -21.62 -0.46
CA ILE A 270 -19.38 -20.53 -1.44
C ILE A 270 -18.16 -20.60 -2.38
N HIS A 271 -17.00 -20.92 -1.82
CA HIS A 271 -15.70 -20.83 -2.52
C HIS A 271 -15.18 -22.20 -2.98
N ARG A 272 -16.09 -23.03 -3.49
CA ARG A 272 -15.81 -24.40 -3.99
C ARG A 272 -14.76 -24.42 -5.11
N PRO A 273 -14.14 -25.57 -5.40
CA PRO A 273 -13.10 -25.62 -6.41
C PRO A 273 -13.59 -25.45 -7.86
N SER A 274 -12.77 -24.77 -8.67
CA SER A 274 -12.94 -24.57 -10.11
C SER A 274 -11.58 -24.64 -10.81
N TYR A 275 -11.59 -25.14 -12.05
CA TYR A 275 -10.37 -25.29 -12.88
C TYR A 275 -10.50 -24.54 -14.21
N HIS A 276 -11.37 -23.53 -14.25
CA HIS A 276 -11.53 -22.68 -15.42
C HIS A 276 -10.41 -21.65 -15.48
N ASN A 277 -9.75 -21.56 -16.64
CA ASN A 277 -8.71 -20.57 -16.89
C ASN A 277 -9.26 -19.38 -17.66
N ASP A 278 -8.65 -18.21 -17.45
CA ASP A 278 -8.86 -17.03 -18.27
C ASP A 278 -8.04 -17.15 -19.57
N PRO A 279 -8.65 -17.00 -20.76
CA PRO A 279 -7.95 -17.14 -22.03
C PRO A 279 -7.11 -15.92 -22.43
N ASN A 280 -7.25 -14.79 -21.73
CA ASN A 280 -6.64 -13.50 -22.11
C ASN A 280 -5.44 -13.13 -21.24
N PHE A 281 -5.35 -13.64 -20.01
CA PHE A 281 -4.31 -13.25 -19.05
C PHE A 281 -3.36 -14.40 -18.65
N SER A 282 -2.12 -14.03 -18.32
CA SER A 282 -1.11 -14.96 -17.81
C SER A 282 -1.00 -14.87 -16.29
N VAL A 283 -0.38 -15.87 -15.66
CA VAL A 283 -0.07 -15.86 -14.22
C VAL A 283 0.81 -14.67 -13.81
N MET A 284 1.55 -14.05 -14.75
CA MET A 284 2.29 -12.82 -14.46
C MET A 284 1.40 -11.69 -13.93
N LEU A 285 0.10 -11.66 -14.25
CA LEU A 285 -0.85 -10.71 -13.65
C LEU A 285 -0.93 -10.88 -12.12
N ALA A 286 -1.08 -12.11 -11.64
CA ALA A 286 -1.12 -12.41 -10.21
C ALA A 286 0.24 -12.18 -9.54
N VAL A 287 1.34 -12.54 -10.21
CA VAL A 287 2.71 -12.35 -9.72
C VAL A 287 3.04 -10.86 -9.54
N TRP A 288 2.69 -10.01 -10.52
CA TRP A 288 2.85 -8.57 -10.39
C TRP A 288 1.95 -8.00 -9.28
N GLY A 289 0.69 -8.45 -9.22
CA GLY A 289 -0.24 -8.04 -8.17
C GLY A 289 0.27 -8.33 -6.76
N GLN A 290 0.84 -9.52 -6.53
CA GLN A 290 1.45 -9.90 -5.25
C GLN A 290 2.71 -9.09 -4.94
N PHE A 291 3.61 -8.94 -5.91
CA PHE A 291 4.83 -8.14 -5.73
C PHE A 291 4.51 -6.67 -5.39
N LEU A 292 3.47 -6.11 -6.03
CA LEU A 292 2.94 -4.79 -5.75
C LEU A 292 2.25 -4.71 -4.38
N ASP A 293 1.42 -5.69 -4.01
CA ASP A 293 0.81 -5.76 -2.67
C ASP A 293 1.87 -5.70 -1.58
N HIS A 294 2.97 -6.42 -1.77
CA HIS A 294 4.07 -6.45 -0.80
C HIS A 294 4.87 -5.14 -0.73
N ASP A 295 4.75 -4.25 -1.72
CA ASP A 295 5.32 -2.91 -1.69
C ASP A 295 4.51 -1.93 -0.84
N ILE A 296 3.19 -2.14 -0.74
CA ILE A 296 2.27 -1.19 -0.13
C ILE A 296 1.57 -1.71 1.13
N THR A 297 1.53 -3.02 1.35
CA THR A 297 0.89 -3.66 2.50
C THR A 297 1.81 -4.69 3.17
N SER A 298 1.81 -4.69 4.50
CA SER A 298 2.41 -5.74 5.32
C SER A 298 1.67 -5.82 6.65
N THR A 299 0.65 -6.70 6.70
CA THR A 299 -0.12 -6.99 7.92
C THR A 299 0.61 -8.06 8.73
N ALA A 300 1.17 -7.68 9.87
CA ALA A 300 1.88 -8.61 10.75
C ALA A 300 0.95 -9.38 11.69
N LEU A 301 1.34 -10.60 12.04
CA LEU A 301 0.74 -11.37 13.12
C LEU A 301 1.38 -11.10 14.48
N ASN A 302 0.59 -11.22 15.55
CA ASN A 302 1.17 -11.37 16.88
C ASN A 302 2.09 -12.60 16.91
N GLN A 303 3.20 -12.45 17.61
CA GLN A 303 4.16 -13.52 17.88
C GLN A 303 4.46 -13.49 19.38
N GLY A 304 4.82 -14.64 19.94
CA GLY A 304 5.26 -14.74 21.32
C GLY A 304 6.66 -14.17 21.52
N VAL A 305 7.22 -14.41 22.71
CA VAL A 305 8.59 -14.02 23.10
C VAL A 305 9.59 -14.35 21.98
N ASP A 306 10.44 -13.36 21.67
CA ASP A 306 11.48 -13.42 20.62
C ASP A 306 10.99 -13.70 19.19
N GLY A 307 9.68 -13.60 18.90
CA GLY A 307 9.13 -13.90 17.57
C GLY A 307 8.74 -15.35 17.36
N LYS A 308 8.59 -16.07 18.47
CA LYS A 308 8.12 -17.45 18.49
C LYS A 308 6.68 -17.53 17.95
N PRO A 309 6.39 -18.40 16.95
CA PRO A 309 5.02 -18.60 16.48
C PRO A 309 4.10 -19.14 17.57
N ILE A 310 2.84 -18.72 17.57
CA ILE A 310 1.83 -19.04 18.58
C ILE A 310 0.97 -20.22 18.11
N GLU A 311 0.80 -21.24 18.96
CA GLU A 311 -0.10 -22.37 18.73
C GLU A 311 -1.46 -22.12 19.39
N CYS A 312 -2.53 -22.15 18.60
CA CYS A 312 -3.91 -21.84 19.00
C CYS A 312 -4.84 -23.04 18.97
N CYS A 313 -4.40 -24.18 18.44
CA CYS A 313 -5.22 -25.37 18.27
C CYS A 313 -4.85 -26.52 19.21
N ASP A 314 -3.83 -26.37 20.06
CA ASP A 314 -3.48 -27.38 21.06
C ASP A 314 -4.41 -27.28 22.29
N PRO A 315 -5.30 -28.27 22.52
CA PRO A 315 -6.19 -28.28 23.68
C PRO A 315 -5.46 -28.56 25.00
N GLY A 316 -4.20 -29.02 24.94
CA GLY A 316 -3.37 -29.33 26.10
C GLY A 316 -2.72 -28.11 26.76
N GLN A 317 -2.78 -26.94 26.13
CA GLN A 317 -2.20 -25.70 26.65
C GLN A 317 -3.24 -24.59 26.86
N PRO A 318 -2.99 -23.62 27.75
CA PRO A 318 -3.89 -22.48 27.93
C PRO A 318 -4.02 -21.67 26.62
N GLN A 319 -5.22 -21.19 26.34
CA GLN A 319 -5.48 -20.41 25.13
C GLN A 319 -4.81 -19.03 25.21
N HIS A 320 -3.97 -18.72 24.25
CA HIS A 320 -3.32 -17.42 24.14
C HIS A 320 -4.36 -16.32 23.81
N PRO A 321 -4.29 -15.11 24.40
CA PRO A 321 -5.30 -14.05 24.22
C PRO A 321 -5.42 -13.50 22.79
N GLU A 322 -4.42 -13.73 21.94
CA GLU A 322 -4.41 -13.36 20.51
C GLU A 322 -4.79 -14.52 19.58
N CYS A 323 -5.27 -15.65 20.12
CA CYS A 323 -5.77 -16.75 19.32
C CYS A 323 -7.19 -16.49 18.82
N PHE A 324 -7.42 -16.76 17.54
CA PHE A 324 -8.74 -16.74 16.93
C PHE A 324 -8.86 -17.86 15.89
N PRO A 325 -8.68 -19.13 16.30
CA PRO A 325 -8.60 -20.27 15.39
C PRO A 325 -9.87 -20.43 14.56
N VAL A 326 -9.75 -21.06 13.40
CA VAL A 326 -10.89 -21.41 12.54
C VAL A 326 -11.42 -22.79 12.98
N PRO A 327 -12.66 -22.89 13.48
CA PRO A 327 -13.25 -24.18 13.85
C PRO A 327 -13.54 -25.02 12.60
N LEU A 328 -13.16 -26.29 12.63
CA LEU A 328 -13.44 -27.25 11.56
C LEU A 328 -14.57 -28.19 12.00
N GLY A 329 -15.62 -28.26 11.18
CA GLY A 329 -16.84 -29.01 11.52
C GLY A 329 -16.67 -30.53 11.40
N PRO A 330 -17.51 -31.31 12.10
CA PRO A 330 -17.58 -32.76 11.88
C PRO A 330 -18.00 -33.04 10.43
N GLY A 331 -17.24 -33.89 9.74
CA GLY A 331 -17.47 -34.21 8.32
C GLY A 331 -16.82 -33.24 7.32
N ASP A 332 -15.86 -32.40 7.75
CA ASP A 332 -15.01 -31.67 6.80
C ASP A 332 -14.39 -32.64 5.76
N PRO A 333 -14.52 -32.38 4.45
CA PRO A 333 -14.14 -33.34 3.42
C PRO A 333 -12.62 -33.60 3.35
N TYR A 334 -11.80 -32.69 3.86
CA TYR A 334 -10.34 -32.79 3.80
C TYR A 334 -9.73 -33.02 5.18
N TYR A 335 -10.10 -32.22 6.19
CA TYR A 335 -9.45 -32.28 7.51
C TYR A 335 -9.89 -33.46 8.38
N HIS A 336 -11.08 -34.02 8.13
CA HIS A 336 -11.61 -35.13 8.94
C HIS A 336 -10.73 -36.39 8.86
N GLN A 337 -10.13 -36.68 7.69
CA GLN A 337 -9.23 -37.83 7.52
C GLN A 337 -7.94 -37.73 8.35
N TYR A 338 -7.62 -36.52 8.82
CA TYR A 338 -6.44 -36.22 9.62
C TYR A 338 -6.77 -35.96 11.10
N ASN A 339 -8.02 -36.21 11.52
CA ASN A 339 -8.52 -35.93 12.87
C ASN A 339 -8.26 -34.48 13.34
N VAL A 340 -8.23 -33.52 12.41
CA VAL A 340 -8.00 -32.10 12.72
C VAL A 340 -9.35 -31.39 12.84
N THR A 341 -9.59 -30.73 13.98
CA THR A 341 -10.85 -30.02 14.28
C THR A 341 -10.66 -28.50 14.39
N CYS A 342 -9.43 -28.02 14.22
CA CYS A 342 -9.05 -26.63 14.39
C CYS A 342 -7.96 -26.28 13.38
N MET A 343 -8.13 -25.17 12.65
CA MET A 343 -7.06 -24.58 11.84
C MET A 343 -6.50 -23.35 12.55
N ASN A 344 -5.17 -23.36 12.74
CA ASN A 344 -4.46 -22.36 13.55
C ASN A 344 -4.58 -20.96 12.96
N PHE A 345 -5.00 -19.99 13.77
CA PHE A 345 -5.08 -18.59 13.36
C PHE A 345 -4.77 -17.66 14.54
N VAL A 346 -3.84 -16.74 14.29
CA VAL A 346 -3.40 -15.71 15.24
C VAL A 346 -3.85 -14.35 14.72
N ARG A 347 -4.32 -13.49 15.63
CA ARG A 347 -4.78 -12.14 15.32
C ARG A 347 -3.63 -11.24 14.88
N SER A 348 -3.92 -10.33 13.95
CA SER A 348 -2.97 -9.32 13.45
C SER A 348 -2.52 -8.38 14.56
N VAL A 349 -1.30 -7.86 14.50
CA VAL A 349 -0.77 -6.94 15.52
C VAL A 349 -1.68 -5.70 15.70
N PRO A 350 -2.04 -5.32 16.94
CA PRO A 350 -2.73 -4.06 17.19
C PRO A 350 -1.75 -2.89 17.01
N ALA A 351 -2.18 -1.86 16.29
CA ALA A 351 -1.42 -0.64 16.09
C ALA A 351 -1.65 0.33 17.27
N PRO A 352 -0.60 1.00 17.78
CA PRO A 352 -0.76 2.09 18.72
C PRO A 352 -1.50 3.24 18.06
N THR A 353 -2.53 3.75 18.72
CA THR A 353 -3.31 4.91 18.29
C THR A 353 -3.06 6.12 19.19
N GLY A 354 -2.60 5.90 20.43
CA GLY A 354 -2.46 6.91 21.47
C GLY A 354 -3.79 7.37 22.06
N HIS A 355 -4.88 6.61 21.88
CA HIS A 355 -6.23 6.94 22.32
C HIS A 355 -6.99 5.71 22.80
N PHE A 356 -7.91 5.89 23.75
CA PHE A 356 -8.91 4.86 24.01
C PHE A 356 -9.79 4.72 22.77
N GLY A 357 -10.10 3.49 22.34
CA GLY A 357 -10.87 3.31 21.11
C GLY A 357 -10.82 1.89 20.55
N PRO A 358 -11.45 1.68 19.37
CA PRO A 358 -11.46 0.38 18.73
C PRO A 358 -10.09 0.01 18.17
N ARG A 359 -9.75 -1.28 18.23
CA ARG A 359 -8.52 -1.87 17.71
C ARG A 359 -8.27 -1.46 16.26
N GLN A 360 -7.05 -1.04 15.96
CA GLN A 360 -6.56 -0.84 14.60
C GLN A 360 -5.42 -1.79 14.29
N GLN A 361 -5.27 -2.19 13.03
CA GLN A 361 -4.14 -3.04 12.61
C GLN A 361 -3.05 -2.20 11.99
N LEU A 362 -1.81 -2.64 12.18
CA LEU A 362 -0.61 -1.94 11.73
C LEU A 362 -0.27 -2.32 10.29
N ASN A 363 0.13 -1.34 9.48
CA ASN A 363 0.84 -1.59 8.23
C ASN A 363 2.35 -1.44 8.47
N GLN A 364 3.15 -2.47 8.25
CA GLN A 364 4.61 -2.37 8.36
C GLN A 364 5.27 -1.78 7.11
N ALA A 365 4.59 -1.81 5.97
CA ALA A 365 5.06 -1.23 4.72
C ALA A 365 4.70 0.26 4.63
N THR A 366 5.45 1.02 3.83
CA THR A 366 4.96 2.33 3.38
C THR A 366 3.75 2.12 2.47
N ALA A 367 2.85 3.10 2.35
CA ALA A 367 1.72 2.95 1.43
C ALA A 367 2.10 3.23 -0.05
N PHE A 368 3.24 3.86 -0.29
CA PHE A 368 3.61 4.35 -1.61
C PHE A 368 4.14 3.22 -2.50
N ILE A 369 3.88 3.31 -3.80
CA ILE A 369 4.57 2.46 -4.78
C ILE A 369 5.96 3.06 -4.98
N ASP A 370 6.89 2.70 -4.12
CA ASP A 370 8.22 3.31 -4.02
C ASP A 370 9.38 2.29 -4.03
N GLY A 371 9.05 1.02 -4.23
CA GLY A 371 10.02 -0.06 -4.27
C GLY A 371 10.52 -0.48 -2.89
N SER A 372 9.86 -0.11 -1.79
CA SER A 372 10.13 -0.64 -0.45
C SER A 372 10.16 -2.18 -0.41
N VAL A 373 9.44 -2.88 -1.30
CA VAL A 373 9.54 -4.34 -1.49
C VAL A 373 10.97 -4.80 -1.87
N VAL A 374 11.75 -3.92 -2.50
CA VAL A 374 13.17 -4.11 -2.86
C VAL A 374 14.10 -3.50 -1.80
N TYR A 375 13.75 -2.34 -1.23
CA TYR A 375 14.65 -1.51 -0.42
C TYR A 375 14.43 -1.57 1.09
N GLY A 376 13.32 -2.14 1.56
CA GLY A 376 12.88 -2.05 2.95
C GLY A 376 12.09 -0.77 3.24
N SER A 377 11.40 -0.76 4.38
CA SER A 377 10.57 0.37 4.86
C SER A 377 11.22 1.18 5.99
N ASP A 378 12.52 0.97 6.24
CA ASP A 378 13.30 1.67 7.24
C ASP A 378 14.78 1.79 6.82
N ASP A 379 15.49 2.76 7.41
CA ASP A 379 16.87 3.06 7.02
C ASP A 379 17.86 1.94 7.39
N GLU A 380 17.58 1.16 8.45
CA GLU A 380 18.43 0.04 8.87
C GLU A 380 18.39 -1.08 7.82
N ARG A 381 17.19 -1.49 7.40
CA ARG A 381 17.03 -2.51 6.35
C ARG A 381 17.57 -2.03 5.02
N MET A 382 17.30 -0.79 4.64
CA MET A 382 17.81 -0.21 3.40
C MET A 382 19.34 -0.16 3.39
N GLY A 383 19.96 0.27 4.49
CA GLY A 383 21.41 0.27 4.65
C GLY A 383 21.99 -1.14 4.59
N ALA A 384 21.37 -2.11 5.27
CA ALA A 384 21.82 -3.50 5.29
C ALA A 384 21.81 -4.15 3.90
N LEU A 385 20.88 -3.78 3.01
CA LEU A 385 20.79 -4.35 1.66
C LEU A 385 21.79 -3.73 0.66
N ARG A 386 22.47 -2.64 1.02
CA ARG A 386 23.43 -1.93 0.14
C ARG A 386 24.85 -2.47 0.26
N THR A 387 25.62 -2.33 -0.81
CA THR A 387 27.07 -2.58 -0.78
C THR A 387 27.85 -1.43 -0.13
N GLY A 388 27.26 -0.21 -0.10
CA GLY A 388 27.97 1.03 0.21
C GLY A 388 28.98 1.46 -0.86
N ALA A 389 28.94 0.84 -2.05
CA ALA A 389 29.82 1.17 -3.15
C ALA A 389 29.13 1.12 -4.53
N GLY A 390 29.27 2.21 -5.30
CA GLY A 390 28.76 2.35 -6.67
C GLY A 390 27.23 2.44 -6.77
N GLY A 391 26.56 2.78 -5.67
CA GLY A 391 25.11 2.90 -5.55
C GLY A 391 24.37 1.59 -5.69
N LYS A 392 24.97 0.46 -5.29
CA LYS A 392 24.47 -0.90 -5.56
C LYS A 392 23.84 -1.57 -4.34
N LEU A 393 22.93 -2.50 -4.63
CA LEU A 393 22.48 -3.53 -3.70
C LEU A 393 23.47 -4.69 -3.67
N ARG A 394 23.60 -5.33 -2.50
CA ARG A 394 24.34 -6.59 -2.34
C ARG A 394 23.68 -7.66 -3.20
N MET A 395 24.51 -8.56 -3.74
CA MET A 395 24.07 -9.74 -4.49
C MET A 395 24.93 -10.92 -4.07
N LEU A 396 24.36 -12.13 -4.10
CA LEU A 396 25.14 -13.37 -4.04
C LEU A 396 25.66 -13.69 -5.44
N ARG A 397 26.97 -13.80 -5.61
CA ARG A 397 27.55 -14.22 -6.90
C ARG A 397 27.75 -15.73 -6.93
N THR A 398 27.10 -16.40 -7.86
CA THR A 398 27.21 -17.86 -8.03
C THR A 398 28.55 -18.26 -8.66
N PRO A 399 29.00 -19.52 -8.54
CA PRO A 399 30.23 -19.99 -9.17
C PRO A 399 30.28 -19.81 -10.69
N ASP A 400 29.13 -19.83 -11.34
CA ASP A 400 28.96 -19.58 -12.78
C ASP A 400 28.77 -18.09 -13.15
N GLY A 401 28.93 -17.18 -12.18
CA GLY A 401 29.03 -15.74 -12.41
C GLY A 401 27.71 -14.99 -12.50
N ARG A 402 26.58 -15.63 -12.19
CA ARG A 402 25.26 -14.99 -12.09
C ARG A 402 25.09 -14.31 -10.74
N ASP A 403 24.24 -13.29 -10.69
CA ASP A 403 23.88 -12.60 -9.44
C ASP A 403 22.53 -13.13 -8.95
N LEU A 404 22.46 -13.63 -7.73
CA LEU A 404 21.23 -13.94 -7.00
C LEU A 404 21.02 -12.92 -5.88
N LEU A 405 19.85 -12.92 -5.27
CA LEU A 405 19.63 -12.14 -4.05
C LEU A 405 20.63 -12.56 -2.96
N PRO A 406 20.98 -11.69 -2.02
CA PRO A 406 21.77 -12.09 -0.87
C PRO A 406 21.05 -13.18 -0.07
N VAL A 407 21.82 -14.03 0.62
CA VAL A 407 21.26 -15.11 1.43
C VAL A 407 20.65 -14.57 2.72
N SER A 408 19.50 -15.12 3.12
CA SER A 408 19.00 -14.91 4.47
C SER A 408 19.69 -15.87 5.42
N THR A 409 20.25 -15.32 6.50
CA THR A 409 20.86 -16.11 7.58
C THR A 409 19.91 -16.37 8.74
N ASP A 410 18.62 -16.01 8.63
CA ASP A 410 17.62 -16.34 9.66
C ASP A 410 17.31 -17.85 9.60
N PRO A 411 17.71 -18.65 10.61
CA PRO A 411 17.43 -20.08 10.61
C PRO A 411 15.93 -20.41 10.71
N LEU A 412 15.09 -19.42 11.01
CA LEU A 412 13.65 -19.56 11.12
C LEU A 412 12.88 -19.13 9.86
N ASP A 413 13.57 -18.69 8.80
CA ASP A 413 12.94 -18.49 7.51
C ASP A 413 12.41 -19.82 6.96
N GLY A 414 11.18 -19.83 6.44
CA GLY A 414 10.45 -21.06 6.10
C GLY A 414 11.11 -21.97 5.05
N CYS A 415 12.13 -21.49 4.36
CA CYS A 415 12.96 -22.24 3.40
C CYS A 415 14.42 -22.44 3.85
N ASN A 416 14.82 -22.12 5.09
CA ASN A 416 16.20 -22.33 5.54
C ASN A 416 16.31 -23.72 6.18
N GLU A 417 16.09 -24.75 5.36
CA GLU A 417 16.13 -26.14 5.80
C GLU A 417 17.58 -26.61 6.01
N GLN A 418 17.85 -27.37 7.08
CA GLN A 418 19.20 -27.81 7.44
C GLN A 418 19.90 -28.56 6.30
N GLU A 419 19.18 -29.44 5.61
CA GLU A 419 19.69 -30.22 4.47
C GLU A 419 20.07 -29.32 3.28
N MET A 420 19.27 -28.30 3.01
CA MET A 420 19.49 -27.37 1.90
C MET A 420 20.64 -26.41 2.21
N ASN A 421 20.73 -25.93 3.45
CA ASN A 421 21.84 -25.12 3.93
C ASN A 421 23.16 -25.91 3.85
N ALA A 422 23.15 -27.20 4.21
CA ALA A 422 24.31 -28.09 4.06
C ALA A 422 24.73 -28.27 2.59
N ALA A 423 23.79 -28.19 1.65
CA ALA A 423 24.03 -28.17 0.21
C ALA A 423 24.40 -26.77 -0.34
N GLY A 424 24.59 -25.76 0.54
CA GLY A 424 24.92 -24.39 0.17
C GLY A 424 23.77 -23.60 -0.46
N LYS A 425 22.52 -24.04 -0.24
CA LYS A 425 21.31 -23.40 -0.77
C LYS A 425 20.49 -22.83 0.38
N TYR A 426 20.24 -21.53 0.33
CA TYR A 426 19.58 -20.77 1.38
C TYR A 426 18.34 -20.04 0.84
N CYS A 427 17.47 -19.62 1.75
CA CYS A 427 16.53 -18.53 1.50
C CYS A 427 17.26 -17.24 1.07
N PHE A 428 16.50 -16.33 0.49
CA PHE A 428 17.00 -15.02 0.08
C PHE A 428 16.52 -13.90 1.01
N GLU A 429 17.31 -12.84 1.15
CA GLU A 429 16.88 -11.62 1.81
C GLU A 429 16.56 -10.51 0.80
N SER A 430 15.51 -9.72 1.08
CA SER A 430 15.08 -8.58 0.25
C SER A 430 14.47 -7.46 1.11
N GLY A 431 13.95 -6.41 0.49
CA GLY A 431 13.27 -5.32 1.19
C GLY A 431 12.08 -5.80 2.02
N ASP A 432 11.33 -6.76 1.49
CA ASP A 432 10.22 -7.41 2.16
C ASP A 432 10.56 -8.85 2.63
N ALA A 433 10.07 -9.23 3.81
CA ALA A 433 10.34 -10.52 4.44
C ALA A 433 9.65 -11.71 3.74
N ARG A 434 8.60 -11.46 2.94
CA ARG A 434 7.85 -12.50 2.21
C ARG A 434 8.49 -12.88 0.87
N ALA A 435 9.68 -12.36 0.55
CA ALA A 435 10.33 -12.60 -0.74
C ALA A 435 10.48 -14.09 -1.12
N ASN A 436 10.50 -15.00 -0.14
CA ASN A 436 10.61 -16.45 -0.35
C ASN A 436 9.27 -17.20 -0.32
N GLU A 437 8.13 -16.51 -0.22
CA GLU A 437 6.82 -17.18 -0.07
C GLU A 437 6.56 -18.14 -1.23
N ASN A 438 6.86 -17.73 -2.47
CA ASN A 438 6.80 -18.60 -3.65
C ASN A 438 7.88 -18.24 -4.67
N LEU A 439 8.24 -19.21 -5.52
CA LEU A 439 9.31 -19.09 -6.51
C LEU A 439 9.12 -17.92 -7.51
N HIS A 440 7.90 -17.66 -7.99
CA HIS A 440 7.65 -16.57 -8.94
C HIS A 440 7.86 -15.21 -8.29
N LEU A 441 7.38 -15.03 -7.05
CA LEU A 441 7.62 -13.82 -6.27
C LEU A 441 9.12 -13.61 -6.02
N THR A 442 9.86 -14.63 -5.58
CA THR A 442 11.31 -14.54 -5.39
C THR A 442 12.03 -14.13 -6.67
N SER A 443 11.58 -14.64 -7.82
CA SER A 443 12.11 -14.29 -9.14
C SER A 443 11.88 -12.81 -9.46
N MET A 444 10.74 -12.24 -9.10
CA MET A 444 10.47 -10.82 -9.24
C MET A 444 11.37 -9.96 -8.35
N HIS A 445 11.53 -10.32 -7.07
CA HIS A 445 12.50 -9.64 -6.19
C HIS A 445 13.91 -9.62 -6.79
N LEU A 446 14.36 -10.76 -7.33
CA LEU A 446 15.66 -10.87 -7.98
C LEU A 446 15.77 -9.97 -9.22
N ILE A 447 14.77 -9.98 -10.10
CA ILE A 447 14.77 -9.14 -11.31
C ILE A 447 14.86 -7.65 -10.95
N TRP A 448 14.10 -7.18 -9.96
CA TRP A 448 14.11 -5.78 -9.57
C TRP A 448 15.39 -5.37 -8.82
N ALA A 449 15.99 -6.26 -8.02
CA ALA A 449 17.31 -6.01 -7.42
C ALA A 449 18.42 -5.93 -8.48
N ARG A 450 18.43 -6.84 -9.47
CA ARG A 450 19.33 -6.78 -10.64
C ARG A 450 19.12 -5.49 -11.43
N HIS A 451 17.86 -5.08 -11.60
CA HIS A 451 17.50 -3.87 -12.34
C HIS A 451 18.03 -2.61 -11.66
N HIS A 452 17.93 -2.50 -10.33
CA HIS A 452 18.59 -1.42 -9.59
C HIS A 452 20.10 -1.36 -9.87
N ASN A 453 20.80 -2.50 -9.80
CA ASN A 453 22.23 -2.57 -10.08
C ASN A 453 22.57 -2.28 -11.55
N SER A 454 21.63 -2.53 -12.48
CA SER A 454 21.74 -2.13 -13.88
C SER A 454 21.63 -0.61 -14.03
N LEU A 455 20.63 0.01 -13.39
CA LEU A 455 20.44 1.46 -13.35
C LEU A 455 21.64 2.17 -12.73
N ALA A 456 22.11 1.73 -11.56
CA ALA A 456 23.26 2.32 -10.88
C ALA A 456 24.52 2.30 -11.75
N ARG A 457 24.79 1.19 -12.47
CA ARG A 457 25.91 1.10 -13.42
C ARG A 457 25.74 2.02 -14.62
N GLY A 458 24.54 2.14 -15.17
CA GLY A 458 24.25 3.05 -16.28
C GLY A 458 24.43 4.52 -15.89
N LEU A 459 23.88 4.90 -14.74
CA LEU A 459 24.01 6.24 -14.18
C LEU A 459 25.45 6.58 -13.82
N ALA A 460 26.24 5.64 -13.28
CA ALA A 460 27.66 5.86 -13.00
C ALA A 460 28.48 6.10 -14.29
N ARG A 461 28.11 5.46 -15.40
CA ARG A 461 28.75 5.72 -16.70
C ARG A 461 28.37 7.09 -17.27
N ALA A 462 27.10 7.47 -17.17
CA ALA A 462 26.62 8.76 -17.62
C ALA A 462 27.16 9.90 -16.73
N ASN A 463 27.29 9.66 -15.43
CA ASN A 463 27.69 10.63 -14.42
C ASN A 463 28.89 10.12 -13.58
N PRO A 464 30.12 10.14 -14.12
CA PRO A 464 31.30 9.63 -13.41
C PRO A 464 31.65 10.38 -12.11
N HIS A 465 31.04 11.54 -11.88
CA HIS A 465 31.25 12.41 -10.73
C HIS A 465 30.27 12.16 -9.57
N TRP A 466 29.24 11.33 -9.76
CA TRP A 466 28.30 10.99 -8.70
C TRP A 466 28.91 10.01 -7.69
N ASP A 467 28.64 10.24 -6.41
CA ASP A 467 29.03 9.35 -5.33
C ASP A 467 28.06 8.17 -5.15
N ASP A 468 28.35 7.28 -4.19
CA ASP A 468 27.54 6.11 -3.88
C ASP A 468 26.07 6.47 -3.57
N GLU A 469 25.88 7.47 -2.71
CA GLU A 469 24.55 7.85 -2.25
C GLU A 469 23.71 8.44 -3.38
N ARG A 470 24.30 9.32 -4.19
CA ARG A 470 23.64 9.90 -5.35
C ARG A 470 23.24 8.82 -6.36
N LEU A 471 24.13 7.88 -6.65
CA LEU A 471 23.85 6.76 -7.55
C LEU A 471 22.72 5.88 -7.03
N PHE A 472 22.76 5.53 -5.74
CA PHE A 472 21.73 4.72 -5.10
C PHE A 472 20.36 5.40 -5.17
N GLN A 473 20.27 6.67 -4.78
CA GLN A 473 19.00 7.39 -4.70
C GLN A 473 18.40 7.67 -6.09
N GLU A 474 19.19 7.99 -7.11
CA GLU A 474 18.67 8.14 -8.47
C GLU A 474 18.24 6.79 -9.07
N ALA A 475 18.98 5.71 -8.83
CA ALA A 475 18.56 4.37 -9.25
C ALA A 475 17.25 3.94 -8.57
N ARG A 476 17.12 4.13 -7.25
CA ARG A 476 15.88 3.90 -6.48
C ARG A 476 14.72 4.73 -7.01
N ARG A 477 14.95 6.01 -7.27
CA ARG A 477 13.94 6.94 -7.78
C ARG A 477 13.42 6.56 -9.17
N ILE A 478 14.32 6.17 -10.09
CA ILE A 478 13.93 5.69 -11.42
C ILE A 478 13.17 4.36 -11.31
N LEU A 479 13.64 3.43 -10.48
CA LEU A 479 13.00 2.14 -10.28
C LEU A 479 11.56 2.30 -9.75
N ALA A 480 11.37 3.12 -8.72
CA ALA A 480 10.05 3.45 -8.18
C ALA A 480 9.13 4.04 -9.26
N ALA A 481 9.64 4.98 -10.07
CA ALA A 481 8.89 5.57 -11.17
C ALA A 481 8.48 4.54 -12.24
N GLN A 482 9.34 3.57 -12.53
CA GLN A 482 9.03 2.48 -13.46
C GLN A 482 7.98 1.52 -12.89
N MET A 483 8.05 1.18 -11.60
CA MET A 483 7.02 0.39 -10.92
C MET A 483 5.66 1.11 -10.91
N GLN A 484 5.65 2.42 -10.62
CA GLN A 484 4.46 3.25 -10.73
C GLN A 484 3.92 3.23 -12.17
N HIS A 485 4.76 3.49 -13.18
CA HIS A 485 4.31 3.51 -14.57
C HIS A 485 3.72 2.17 -15.01
N ILE A 486 4.42 1.05 -14.79
CA ILE A 486 3.93 -0.29 -15.14
C ILE A 486 2.60 -0.59 -14.44
N THR A 487 2.48 -0.23 -13.15
CA THR A 487 1.24 -0.48 -12.40
C THR A 487 0.04 0.24 -13.00
N TYR A 488 0.16 1.53 -13.32
CA TYR A 488 -0.99 2.29 -13.85
C TYR A 488 -1.19 2.13 -15.37
N ALA A 489 -0.16 1.70 -16.11
CA ALA A 489 -0.24 1.48 -17.55
C ALA A 489 -0.66 0.05 -17.93
N GLU A 490 -0.22 -0.96 -17.19
CA GLU A 490 -0.37 -2.37 -17.55
C GLU A 490 -1.25 -3.17 -16.59
N PHE A 491 -1.24 -2.84 -15.29
CA PHE A 491 -1.93 -3.63 -14.26
C PHE A 491 -3.32 -3.09 -13.93
N VAL A 492 -3.42 -1.85 -13.42
CA VAL A 492 -4.68 -1.24 -12.97
C VAL A 492 -5.79 -1.30 -14.05
N PRO A 493 -5.53 -0.98 -15.32
CA PRO A 493 -6.56 -1.02 -16.36
C PRO A 493 -7.11 -2.42 -16.63
N VAL A 494 -6.34 -3.47 -16.38
CA VAL A 494 -6.82 -4.87 -16.47
C VAL A 494 -7.78 -5.17 -15.32
N ILE A 495 -7.49 -4.66 -14.12
CA ILE A 495 -8.30 -4.96 -12.94
C ILE A 495 -9.65 -4.24 -13.00
N VAL A 496 -9.64 -2.92 -13.11
CA VAL A 496 -10.85 -2.08 -13.01
C VAL A 496 -11.51 -1.77 -14.36
N GLY A 497 -10.86 -2.14 -15.47
CA GLY A 497 -11.26 -1.81 -16.83
C GLY A 497 -10.63 -0.50 -17.32
N ASN A 498 -10.28 -0.45 -18.61
CA ASN A 498 -9.54 0.67 -19.18
C ASN A 498 -10.40 1.95 -19.23
N GLU A 499 -11.69 1.80 -19.51
CA GLU A 499 -12.64 2.92 -19.49
C GLU A 499 -12.78 3.52 -18.08
N THR A 500 -13.02 2.68 -17.07
CA THR A 500 -13.08 3.07 -15.66
C THR A 500 -11.78 3.77 -15.23
N ALA A 501 -10.63 3.17 -15.53
CA ALA A 501 -9.32 3.74 -15.21
C ALA A 501 -9.11 5.11 -15.87
N GLY A 502 -9.55 5.29 -17.10
CA GLY A 502 -9.51 6.57 -17.81
C GLY A 502 -10.39 7.63 -17.16
N ARG A 503 -11.66 7.30 -16.88
CA ARG A 503 -12.63 8.21 -16.25
C ARG A 503 -12.23 8.63 -14.84
N MET A 504 -11.61 7.73 -14.07
CA MET A 504 -11.07 8.03 -12.73
C MET A 504 -9.73 8.78 -12.76
N GLY A 505 -9.13 9.01 -13.94
CA GLY A 505 -7.82 9.65 -14.06
C GLY A 505 -6.66 8.80 -13.55
N LEU A 506 -6.81 7.47 -13.52
CA LEU A 506 -5.78 6.53 -13.08
C LEU A 506 -4.70 6.35 -14.16
N LEU A 507 -5.09 6.36 -15.45
CA LEU A 507 -4.15 6.17 -16.54
C LEU A 507 -3.00 7.22 -16.51
N PRO A 508 -1.76 6.82 -16.84
CA PRO A 508 -0.68 7.76 -17.11
C PRO A 508 -1.05 8.78 -18.18
N ALA A 509 -0.42 9.95 -18.14
CA ALA A 509 -0.56 10.88 -19.25
C ALA A 509 0.08 10.31 -20.53
N SER A 510 -0.52 10.59 -21.68
CA SER A 510 0.05 10.20 -22.97
C SER A 510 1.37 10.95 -23.23
N ALA A 511 2.38 10.25 -23.76
CA ALA A 511 3.63 10.86 -24.16
C ALA A 511 3.37 12.04 -25.13
N GLY A 512 3.79 13.25 -24.76
CA GLY A 512 3.59 14.46 -25.57
C GLY A 512 2.18 15.09 -25.55
N GLY A 513 1.24 14.56 -24.76
CA GLY A 513 -0.09 15.17 -24.60
C GLY A 513 -0.07 16.43 -23.71
N GLU A 514 -1.05 17.33 -23.88
CA GLU A 514 -1.30 18.41 -22.91
C GLU A 514 -1.68 17.79 -21.58
N ARG A 515 -0.68 17.65 -20.71
CA ARG A 515 -0.90 17.06 -19.41
C ARG A 515 -1.64 18.12 -18.53
N ALA A 516 -2.79 17.79 -17.91
CA ALA A 516 -3.53 18.64 -16.94
C ALA A 516 -2.69 18.96 -15.68
N GLY A 517 -3.09 19.89 -14.80
CA GLY A 517 -2.32 20.39 -13.63
C GLY A 517 -1.55 19.38 -12.74
N ASP A 518 -0.80 19.84 -11.74
CA ASP A 518 -0.02 18.94 -10.87
C ASP A 518 -0.93 17.95 -10.13
N THR A 519 -0.56 16.66 -10.13
CA THR A 519 -1.42 15.56 -9.62
C THR A 519 -1.50 15.53 -8.09
N TYR A 520 -0.46 16.00 -7.41
CA TYR A 520 -0.35 15.88 -5.96
C TYR A 520 -1.33 16.78 -5.22
N ASN A 521 -2.12 16.20 -4.32
CA ASN A 521 -3.02 16.89 -3.40
C ASN A 521 -2.68 16.51 -1.96
N ALA A 522 -2.24 17.50 -1.17
CA ALA A 522 -1.84 17.29 0.23
C ALA A 522 -3.00 16.91 1.16
N THR A 523 -4.26 17.17 0.77
CA THR A 523 -5.43 16.78 1.56
C THR A 523 -5.81 15.31 1.37
N VAL A 524 -5.21 14.62 0.41
CA VAL A 524 -5.51 13.20 0.13
C VAL A 524 -4.64 12.32 1.01
N ASP A 525 -5.29 11.48 1.80
CA ASP A 525 -4.63 10.41 2.55
C ASP A 525 -4.32 9.22 1.63
N ALA A 526 -3.01 9.01 1.39
CA ALA A 526 -2.49 7.90 0.60
C ALA A 526 -2.43 6.58 1.37
N SER A 527 -2.66 6.59 2.69
CA SER A 527 -2.58 5.38 3.52
C SER A 527 -3.49 4.27 2.99
N ILE A 528 -2.99 3.04 3.05
CA ILE A 528 -3.75 1.86 2.62
C ILE A 528 -4.98 1.68 3.51
N ALA A 529 -6.15 1.53 2.88
CA ALA A 529 -7.39 1.22 3.58
C ALA A 529 -7.35 -0.21 4.14
N ASN A 530 -7.89 -0.39 5.34
CA ASN A 530 -7.93 -1.69 5.99
C ASN A 530 -8.73 -2.72 5.16
N VAL A 531 -9.83 -2.29 4.52
CA VAL A 531 -10.60 -3.16 3.61
C VAL A 531 -9.81 -3.54 2.36
N PHE A 532 -8.92 -2.67 1.88
CA PHE A 532 -8.06 -2.97 0.73
C PHE A 532 -7.11 -4.12 1.07
N ALA A 533 -6.35 -3.98 2.17
CA ALA A 533 -5.38 -4.99 2.61
C ALA A 533 -6.03 -6.27 3.18
N GLY A 534 -7.17 -6.13 3.85
CA GLY A 534 -7.85 -7.23 4.55
C GLY A 534 -8.82 -8.03 3.68
N ALA A 535 -9.28 -7.48 2.54
CA ALA A 535 -10.27 -8.13 1.68
C ALA A 535 -10.11 -7.79 0.19
N ALA A 536 -10.22 -6.51 -0.20
CA ALA A 536 -10.47 -6.15 -1.59
C ALA A 536 -9.30 -6.53 -2.53
N PHE A 537 -8.05 -6.29 -2.14
CA PHE A 537 -6.88 -6.63 -2.97
C PHE A 537 -6.49 -8.12 -2.90
N ARG A 538 -7.09 -8.86 -1.97
CA ARG A 538 -6.93 -10.33 -1.85
C ARG A 538 -7.71 -11.11 -2.91
N PHE A 539 -8.46 -10.42 -3.77
CA PHE A 539 -9.13 -11.06 -4.92
C PHE A 539 -8.14 -11.82 -5.81
N ALA A 540 -6.89 -11.38 -5.87
CA ALA A 540 -5.84 -12.01 -6.66
C ALA A 540 -5.61 -13.49 -6.32
N HIS A 541 -6.01 -13.94 -5.12
CA HIS A 541 -5.93 -15.35 -4.75
C HIS A 541 -6.86 -16.25 -5.59
N THR A 542 -7.93 -15.73 -6.18
CA THR A 542 -8.80 -16.51 -7.10
C THR A 542 -8.11 -16.77 -8.44
N LEU A 543 -7.12 -15.95 -8.79
CA LEU A 543 -6.46 -15.95 -10.10
C LEU A 543 -5.37 -17.03 -10.22
N LEU A 544 -5.07 -17.76 -9.15
CA LEU A 544 -3.98 -18.71 -9.08
C LEU A 544 -4.43 -20.12 -9.49
N PRO A 545 -3.94 -20.67 -10.62
CA PRO A 545 -4.21 -22.06 -10.99
C PRO A 545 -3.45 -23.04 -10.08
N GLY A 546 -3.95 -24.27 -9.98
CA GLY A 546 -3.29 -25.30 -9.16
C GLY A 546 -2.00 -25.88 -9.76
N LEU A 547 -1.84 -25.79 -11.08
CA LEU A 547 -0.65 -26.26 -11.80
C LEU A 547 0.00 -25.11 -12.56
N MET A 548 1.30 -24.93 -12.33
CA MET A 548 2.12 -23.91 -12.98
C MET A 548 3.09 -24.57 -13.95
N LYS A 549 3.34 -23.97 -15.11
CA LYS A 549 4.38 -24.47 -16.01
C LYS A 549 5.77 -24.20 -15.42
N GLN A 550 6.71 -25.09 -15.70
CA GLN A 550 8.13 -24.88 -15.40
C GLN A 550 8.94 -24.95 -16.71
N THR A 551 9.06 -23.82 -17.40
CA THR A 551 9.71 -23.76 -18.73
C THR A 551 10.22 -22.37 -19.02
N ARG A 552 11.41 -22.26 -19.62
CA ARG A 552 11.91 -20.99 -20.17
C ARG A 552 11.13 -20.57 -21.41
N ASN A 553 10.68 -21.51 -22.24
CA ASN A 553 9.90 -21.22 -23.45
C ASN A 553 8.40 -21.23 -23.12
N PRO A 554 7.70 -20.08 -23.12
CA PRO A 554 6.27 -20.01 -22.81
C PRO A 554 5.39 -20.83 -23.77
N ALA A 555 5.86 -21.03 -25.01
CA ALA A 555 5.17 -21.76 -26.07
C ALA A 555 5.42 -23.28 -26.08
N ALA A 556 6.33 -23.79 -25.25
CA ALA A 556 6.62 -25.23 -25.19
C ALA A 556 5.53 -26.01 -24.42
N SER A 557 5.36 -27.30 -24.79
CA SER A 557 4.65 -28.28 -23.96
C SER A 557 5.57 -28.63 -22.79
N ALA A 558 5.20 -28.23 -21.58
CA ALA A 558 6.04 -28.31 -20.39
C ALA A 558 5.42 -29.23 -19.32
N SER A 559 6.26 -29.74 -18.42
CA SER A 559 5.80 -30.31 -17.15
C SER A 559 5.19 -29.22 -16.27
N GLY A 560 4.10 -29.54 -15.58
CA GLY A 560 3.51 -28.71 -14.55
C GLY A 560 4.10 -29.02 -13.18
N ILE A 561 4.13 -28.03 -12.29
CA ILE A 561 4.40 -28.17 -10.87
C ILE A 561 3.17 -27.71 -10.08
N GLU A 562 2.79 -28.47 -9.05
CA GLU A 562 1.73 -28.09 -8.13
C GLU A 562 2.11 -26.83 -7.35
N LEU A 563 1.15 -25.90 -7.19
CA LEU A 563 1.40 -24.60 -6.56
C LEU A 563 2.01 -24.75 -5.16
N HIS A 564 1.49 -25.66 -4.32
CA HIS A 564 2.01 -25.83 -2.96
C HIS A 564 3.50 -26.21 -2.93
N ARG A 565 4.00 -26.92 -3.96
CA ARG A 565 5.42 -27.33 -4.07
C ARG A 565 6.35 -26.19 -4.43
N MET A 566 5.81 -25.07 -4.90
CA MET A 566 6.56 -23.85 -5.20
C MET A 566 6.69 -22.93 -3.98
N LEU A 567 5.91 -23.18 -2.91
CA LEU A 567 5.90 -22.35 -1.71
C LEU A 567 7.13 -22.63 -0.84
N PHE A 568 7.80 -21.57 -0.36
CA PHE A 568 9.05 -21.68 0.41
C PHE A 568 10.10 -22.57 -0.27
N ASN A 569 10.17 -22.52 -1.60
CA ASN A 569 11.07 -23.36 -2.40
C ASN A 569 11.79 -22.52 -3.48
N PRO A 570 12.72 -21.63 -3.08
CA PRO A 570 13.45 -20.78 -4.03
C PRO A 570 14.65 -21.50 -4.67
N TYR A 571 14.93 -22.75 -4.28
CA TYR A 571 16.19 -23.42 -4.54
C TYR A 571 16.49 -23.69 -6.02
N SER A 572 15.45 -23.70 -6.87
CA SER A 572 15.62 -23.84 -8.31
C SER A 572 16.39 -22.65 -8.90
N LEU A 573 16.36 -21.46 -8.29
CA LEU A 573 17.10 -20.27 -8.73
C LEU A 573 18.62 -20.44 -8.70
N TYR A 574 19.14 -21.36 -7.86
CA TYR A 574 20.55 -21.69 -7.84
C TYR A 574 21.00 -22.43 -9.11
N ALA A 575 20.09 -23.10 -9.83
CA ALA A 575 20.39 -23.75 -11.10
C ALA A 575 20.52 -22.73 -12.24
N ARG A 576 21.31 -23.06 -13.28
CA ARG A 576 21.63 -22.19 -14.42
C ARG A 576 20.40 -21.59 -15.11
N ASP A 577 19.38 -22.41 -15.36
CA ASP A 577 18.15 -21.99 -16.05
C ASP A 577 16.99 -21.72 -15.06
N GLY A 578 17.26 -21.67 -13.75
CA GLY A 578 16.24 -21.59 -12.71
C GLY A 578 15.34 -20.36 -12.80
N LEU A 579 15.96 -19.18 -12.93
CA LEU A 579 15.25 -17.90 -13.05
C LEU A 579 14.41 -17.86 -14.33
N ASP A 580 15.02 -18.16 -15.48
CA ASP A 580 14.34 -18.10 -16.77
C ASP A 580 13.18 -19.11 -16.85
N ASN A 581 13.32 -20.30 -16.26
CA ASN A 581 12.23 -21.28 -16.18
C ASN A 581 11.07 -20.80 -15.29
N ALA A 582 11.36 -20.10 -14.19
CA ALA A 582 10.33 -19.52 -13.34
C ALA A 582 9.58 -18.38 -14.05
N LEU A 583 10.32 -17.47 -14.70
CA LEU A 583 9.71 -16.35 -15.44
C LEU A 583 8.92 -16.83 -16.65
N GLY A 584 9.47 -17.73 -17.45
CA GLY A 584 8.76 -18.35 -18.58
C GLY A 584 7.57 -19.18 -18.14
N GLY A 585 7.62 -19.79 -16.95
CA GLY A 585 6.50 -20.44 -16.28
C GLY A 585 5.35 -19.48 -15.99
N ALA A 586 5.62 -18.36 -15.33
CA ALA A 586 4.62 -17.34 -15.02
C ALA A 586 4.02 -16.69 -16.29
N ILE A 587 4.84 -16.41 -17.31
CA ILE A 587 4.39 -15.84 -18.60
C ILE A 587 3.58 -16.88 -19.40
N GLY A 588 4.00 -18.14 -19.39
CA GLY A 588 3.43 -19.21 -20.21
C GLY A 588 2.20 -19.90 -19.62
N THR A 589 1.94 -19.74 -18.33
CA THR A 589 0.78 -20.33 -17.63
C THR A 589 -0.43 -19.43 -17.78
N ALA A 590 -1.59 -20.00 -18.12
CA ALA A 590 -2.85 -19.27 -18.16
C ALA A 590 -3.31 -18.96 -16.73
N LEU A 591 -3.84 -17.77 -16.51
CA LEU A 591 -4.41 -17.37 -15.23
C LEU A 591 -5.67 -18.19 -14.93
N ALA A 592 -5.98 -18.47 -13.67
CA ALA A 592 -7.32 -18.94 -13.32
C ALA A 592 -8.34 -17.81 -13.56
N LYS A 593 -9.57 -18.18 -13.91
CA LYS A 593 -10.63 -17.20 -14.16
C LYS A 593 -10.99 -16.50 -12.84
N TYR A 594 -11.16 -15.18 -12.87
CA TYR A 594 -11.80 -14.50 -11.75
C TYR A 594 -13.25 -14.99 -11.60
N ASP A 595 -13.51 -15.60 -10.46
CA ASP A 595 -14.82 -15.93 -9.93
C ASP A 595 -14.66 -16.19 -8.43
N GLN A 596 -15.72 -16.64 -7.76
CA GLN A 596 -15.72 -16.96 -6.35
C GLN A 596 -14.98 -18.26 -6.01
N TYR A 597 -14.42 -18.99 -6.97
CA TYR A 597 -13.86 -20.32 -6.77
C TYR A 597 -12.33 -20.30 -6.64
N PHE A 598 -11.78 -21.38 -6.09
CA PHE A 598 -10.35 -21.47 -5.78
C PHE A 598 -9.77 -22.84 -6.11
N SER A 599 -8.47 -22.92 -6.37
CA SER A 599 -7.81 -24.22 -6.46
C SER A 599 -7.70 -24.89 -5.07
N THR A 600 -7.82 -26.21 -5.03
CA THR A 600 -7.57 -27.01 -3.82
C THR A 600 -6.14 -26.85 -3.29
N GLU A 601 -5.20 -26.47 -4.16
CA GLU A 601 -3.84 -26.11 -3.80
C GLU A 601 -3.76 -24.93 -2.80
N LEU A 602 -4.79 -24.08 -2.75
CA LEU A 602 -4.91 -22.97 -1.80
C LEU A 602 -5.90 -23.23 -0.67
N THR A 603 -6.93 -24.06 -0.89
CA THR A 603 -7.99 -24.32 0.12
C THR A 603 -7.76 -25.58 0.95
N GLU A 604 -6.79 -26.42 0.58
CA GLU A 604 -6.46 -27.67 1.28
C GLU A 604 -4.95 -27.83 1.51
N ARG A 605 -4.11 -27.38 0.57
CA ARG A 605 -2.67 -27.67 0.57
C ARG A 605 -1.76 -26.45 0.82
N LEU A 606 -2.30 -25.33 1.29
CA LEU A 606 -1.49 -24.13 1.50
C LEU A 606 -0.37 -24.42 2.51
N PHE A 607 0.88 -24.18 2.09
CA PHE A 607 2.12 -24.43 2.84
C PHE A 607 2.36 -25.90 3.26
N GLU A 608 1.64 -26.87 2.67
CA GLU A 608 1.97 -28.29 2.79
C GLU A 608 3.41 -28.54 2.28
N LYS A 609 4.20 -29.35 3.01
CA LYS A 609 5.57 -29.67 2.59
C LYS A 609 5.53 -30.61 1.38
N ALA A 610 6.39 -30.34 0.40
CA ALA A 610 6.47 -31.11 -0.83
C ALA A 610 7.11 -32.52 -0.70
N ASP A 611 7.69 -32.88 0.46
CA ASP A 611 8.47 -34.11 0.63
C ASP A 611 7.65 -35.25 1.24
N GLU A 612 7.48 -36.31 0.45
CA GLU A 612 6.74 -37.54 0.76
C GLU A 612 7.48 -38.47 1.74
N HIS A 613 8.77 -38.26 2.03
CA HIS A 613 9.55 -39.20 2.87
C HIS A 613 9.47 -38.92 4.38
N LEU A 614 8.87 -37.78 4.78
CA LEU A 614 8.68 -37.40 6.18
C LEU A 614 7.23 -37.63 6.68
N LEU A 615 6.45 -38.46 5.96
CA LEU A 615 5.05 -38.82 6.22
C LEU A 615 4.79 -39.63 7.51
N HIS A 616 5.58 -39.43 8.56
CA HIS A 616 5.26 -39.95 9.89
C HIS A 616 4.30 -39.04 10.68
N GLY A 617 3.87 -37.90 10.11
CA GLY A 617 2.77 -37.07 10.60
C GLY A 617 1.87 -36.66 9.43
N GLN A 618 0.56 -36.77 9.62
CA GLN A 618 -0.46 -36.57 8.59
C GLN A 618 -0.33 -35.20 7.87
N PRO A 619 0.01 -35.14 6.56
CA PRO A 619 0.17 -33.88 5.86
C PRO A 619 -1.20 -33.23 5.65
N CYS A 620 -1.46 -32.13 6.35
CA CYS A 620 -2.65 -31.31 6.12
C CYS A 620 -2.23 -29.85 5.95
N GLY A 621 -2.44 -29.28 4.75
CA GLY A 621 -2.20 -27.87 4.49
C GLY A 621 -3.23 -26.96 5.15
N LEU A 622 -3.05 -25.64 5.00
CA LEU A 622 -4.05 -24.65 5.43
C LEU A 622 -5.03 -24.31 4.30
N ASP A 623 -6.10 -23.60 4.66
CA ASP A 623 -7.08 -23.03 3.74
C ASP A 623 -6.95 -21.50 3.70
N LEU A 624 -6.40 -20.97 2.60
CA LEU A 624 -6.19 -19.52 2.41
C LEU A 624 -7.49 -18.71 2.43
N VAL A 625 -8.58 -19.28 1.90
CA VAL A 625 -9.89 -18.61 1.85
C VAL A 625 -10.45 -18.46 3.26
N SER A 626 -10.37 -19.53 4.04
CA SER A 626 -10.71 -19.51 5.47
C SER A 626 -9.87 -18.47 6.24
N LEU A 627 -8.56 -18.40 5.98
CA LEU A 627 -7.68 -17.40 6.60
C LEU A 627 -8.07 -15.97 6.21
N ASN A 628 -8.48 -15.71 4.96
CA ASN A 628 -8.91 -14.37 4.49
C ASN A 628 -10.21 -13.92 5.15
N ILE A 629 -11.21 -14.81 5.23
CA ILE A 629 -12.48 -14.52 5.90
C ILE A 629 -12.25 -14.26 7.40
N GLN A 630 -11.47 -15.12 8.05
CA GLN A 630 -11.13 -14.97 9.47
C GLN A 630 -10.35 -13.67 9.72
N ARG A 631 -9.43 -13.29 8.82
CA ARG A 631 -8.70 -12.01 8.86
C ARG A 631 -9.63 -10.80 8.74
N GLY A 632 -10.61 -10.84 7.85
CA GLY A 632 -11.61 -9.77 7.73
C GLY A 632 -12.39 -9.55 9.03
N ARG A 633 -12.76 -10.63 9.72
CA ARG A 633 -13.44 -10.59 11.03
C ARG A 633 -12.52 -10.11 12.16
N ASP A 634 -11.26 -10.53 12.18
CA ASP A 634 -10.21 -10.03 13.09
C ASP A 634 -9.96 -8.53 12.93
N HIS A 635 -10.01 -8.04 11.69
CA HIS A 635 -9.85 -6.63 11.37
C HIS A 635 -11.12 -5.81 11.61
N GLY A 636 -12.23 -6.43 12.05
CA GLY A 636 -13.51 -5.75 12.24
C GLY A 636 -13.99 -5.08 10.96
N LEU A 637 -13.85 -5.73 9.80
CA LEU A 637 -14.38 -5.20 8.54
C LEU A 637 -15.91 -5.29 8.56
N PRO A 638 -16.64 -4.18 8.29
CA PRO A 638 -18.10 -4.21 8.17
C PRO A 638 -18.61 -5.20 7.12
N ALA A 639 -19.87 -5.60 7.26
CA ALA A 639 -20.53 -6.52 6.35
C ALA A 639 -20.63 -6.02 4.92
N TYR A 640 -20.70 -6.96 3.98
CA TYR A 640 -20.78 -6.70 2.55
C TYR A 640 -21.80 -5.59 2.16
N PRO A 641 -23.05 -5.56 2.68
CA PRO A 641 -24.01 -4.52 2.30
C PRO A 641 -23.57 -3.10 2.67
N ARG A 642 -22.82 -2.91 3.76
CA ARG A 642 -22.28 -1.60 4.18
C ARG A 642 -21.32 -1.05 3.14
N TRP A 643 -20.50 -1.90 2.54
CA TRP A 643 -19.53 -1.51 1.53
C TRP A 643 -20.18 -1.17 0.18
N ARG A 644 -21.23 -1.89 -0.22
CA ARG A 644 -22.01 -1.49 -1.41
C ARG A 644 -22.66 -0.12 -1.24
N LYS A 645 -23.21 0.17 -0.07
CA LYS A 645 -23.74 1.51 0.26
C LYS A 645 -22.66 2.60 0.21
N HIS A 646 -21.48 2.33 0.79
CA HIS A 646 -20.35 3.27 0.74
C HIS A 646 -19.91 3.59 -0.70
N CYS A 647 -19.96 2.59 -1.59
CA CYS A 647 -19.66 2.75 -3.01
C CYS A 647 -20.85 3.23 -3.86
N HIS A 648 -21.96 3.65 -3.24
CA HIS A 648 -23.19 4.07 -3.93
C HIS A 648 -23.72 3.06 -4.96
N LEU A 649 -23.54 1.77 -4.68
CA LEU A 649 -23.97 0.68 -5.53
C LEU A 649 -25.37 0.20 -5.13
N THR A 650 -26.00 -0.62 -5.99
CA THR A 650 -27.27 -1.30 -5.69
C THR A 650 -27.24 -1.91 -4.28
N PRO A 651 -28.22 -1.58 -3.41
CA PRO A 651 -28.29 -2.10 -2.05
C PRO A 651 -28.33 -3.63 -2.02
N ALA A 652 -27.84 -4.21 -0.92
CA ALA A 652 -27.82 -5.65 -0.67
C ALA A 652 -28.35 -5.96 0.74
N ASP A 653 -29.35 -5.21 1.21
CA ASP A 653 -29.86 -5.30 2.58
C ASP A 653 -30.82 -6.49 2.77
N SER A 654 -31.37 -7.01 1.68
CA SER A 654 -32.30 -8.14 1.67
C SER A 654 -31.86 -9.26 0.71
N TRP A 655 -32.28 -10.49 0.98
CA TRP A 655 -31.96 -11.64 0.11
C TRP A 655 -32.40 -11.44 -1.35
N PRO A 656 -33.59 -10.91 -1.67
CA PRO A 656 -33.97 -10.61 -3.05
C PRO A 656 -33.08 -9.58 -3.75
N GLU A 657 -32.46 -8.67 -2.99
CA GLU A 657 -31.47 -7.74 -3.56
C GLU A 657 -30.15 -8.44 -3.83
N VAL A 658 -29.65 -9.26 -2.89
CA VAL A 658 -28.44 -10.09 -3.07
C VAL A 658 -28.58 -11.00 -4.29
N GLU A 659 -29.74 -11.63 -4.48
CA GLU A 659 -30.04 -12.52 -5.62
C GLU A 659 -29.86 -11.85 -6.99
N ARG A 660 -30.07 -10.53 -7.07
CA ARG A 660 -29.90 -9.77 -8.31
C ARG A 660 -28.45 -9.35 -8.56
N ILE A 661 -27.58 -9.45 -7.56
CA ILE A 661 -26.21 -8.92 -7.61
C ILE A 661 -25.19 -10.05 -7.80
N VAL A 662 -25.35 -11.15 -7.06
CA VAL A 662 -24.39 -12.26 -7.07
C VAL A 662 -24.88 -13.41 -7.93
N ASP A 663 -23.99 -14.32 -8.31
CA ASP A 663 -24.39 -15.48 -9.11
C ASP A 663 -25.38 -16.41 -8.37
N PRO A 664 -26.24 -17.16 -9.11
CA PRO A 664 -27.30 -17.96 -8.51
C PRO A 664 -26.84 -19.07 -7.55
N GLU A 665 -25.62 -19.60 -7.68
CA GLU A 665 -25.12 -20.58 -6.71
C GLU A 665 -24.65 -19.88 -5.45
N SER A 666 -23.80 -18.86 -5.56
CA SER A 666 -23.32 -18.11 -4.39
C SER A 666 -24.48 -17.58 -3.57
N TYR A 667 -25.52 -17.03 -4.23
CA TYR A 667 -26.75 -16.61 -3.55
C TYR A 667 -27.39 -17.75 -2.74
N ARG A 668 -27.61 -18.92 -3.36
CA ARG A 668 -28.22 -20.08 -2.69
C ARG A 668 -27.41 -20.51 -1.46
N GLN A 669 -26.09 -20.53 -1.57
CA GLN A 669 -25.20 -20.94 -0.47
C GLN A 669 -25.14 -19.87 0.62
N MET A 670 -24.99 -18.59 0.25
CA MET A 670 -25.02 -17.47 1.20
C MET A 670 -26.31 -17.46 2.03
N ARG A 671 -27.47 -17.58 1.37
CA ARG A 671 -28.78 -17.62 2.04
C ARG A 671 -28.95 -18.83 2.95
N ARG A 672 -28.22 -19.92 2.68
CA ARG A 672 -28.26 -21.14 3.50
C ARG A 672 -27.46 -21.01 4.80
N ILE A 673 -26.30 -20.34 4.77
CA ILE A 673 -25.41 -20.28 5.95
C ILE A 673 -25.44 -18.98 6.71
N TYR A 674 -25.60 -17.85 6.02
CA TYR A 674 -25.78 -16.58 6.70
C TYR A 674 -27.26 -16.42 7.04
N ARG A 675 -27.54 -16.03 8.28
CA ARG A 675 -28.91 -15.75 8.72
C ARG A 675 -29.53 -14.59 7.96
N GLU A 676 -28.73 -13.53 7.75
CA GLU A 676 -29.14 -12.29 7.11
C GLU A 676 -28.03 -11.78 6.17
N PRO A 677 -28.36 -10.99 5.13
CA PRO A 677 -27.36 -10.35 4.27
C PRO A 677 -26.37 -9.47 5.04
N ALA A 678 -26.82 -8.86 6.14
CA ALA A 678 -26.01 -8.06 7.05
C ALA A 678 -24.91 -8.85 7.78
N ASN A 679 -24.87 -10.18 7.64
CA ASN A 679 -23.82 -11.04 8.20
C ASN A 679 -22.77 -11.47 7.16
N VAL A 680 -22.99 -11.20 5.86
CA VAL A 680 -22.08 -11.65 4.80
C VAL A 680 -20.73 -10.93 4.93
N ASP A 681 -19.65 -11.70 4.99
CA ASP A 681 -18.28 -11.18 4.98
C ASP A 681 -18.00 -10.43 3.67
N VAL A 682 -17.38 -9.24 3.75
CA VAL A 682 -17.12 -8.40 2.56
C VAL A 682 -16.30 -9.14 1.52
N TYR A 683 -15.33 -9.97 1.93
CA TYR A 683 -14.52 -10.78 1.02
C TYR A 683 -15.38 -11.73 0.18
N SER A 684 -16.23 -12.53 0.81
CA SER A 684 -17.11 -13.47 0.10
C SER A 684 -18.17 -12.77 -0.73
N GLY A 685 -18.81 -11.72 -0.20
CA GLY A 685 -19.81 -10.96 -0.92
C GLY A 685 -19.25 -10.28 -2.17
N ALA A 686 -18.07 -9.65 -2.07
CA ALA A 686 -17.45 -8.93 -3.18
C ALA A 686 -16.95 -9.87 -4.29
N LEU A 687 -16.40 -11.05 -3.93
CA LEU A 687 -15.94 -12.05 -4.90
C LEU A 687 -17.08 -12.70 -5.70
N SER A 688 -18.28 -12.77 -5.13
CA SER A 688 -19.46 -13.33 -5.81
C SER A 688 -20.14 -12.35 -6.77
N GLU A 689 -19.66 -11.12 -6.90
CA GLU A 689 -20.17 -10.16 -7.89
C GLU A 689 -19.64 -10.49 -9.29
N ALA A 690 -20.52 -10.38 -10.30
CA ALA A 690 -20.11 -10.49 -11.69
C ALA A 690 -19.12 -9.38 -12.08
N PRO A 691 -18.08 -9.68 -12.89
CA PRO A 691 -17.13 -8.69 -13.37
C PRO A 691 -17.79 -7.52 -14.12
N VAL A 692 -17.22 -6.32 -13.96
CA VAL A 692 -17.59 -5.15 -14.78
C VAL A 692 -17.13 -5.32 -16.22
N ARG A 693 -17.71 -4.52 -17.14
CA ARG A 693 -17.26 -4.50 -18.53
C ARG A 693 -15.79 -4.05 -18.64
N ASP A 694 -15.01 -4.77 -19.44
CA ASP A 694 -13.56 -4.51 -19.69
C ASP A 694 -12.63 -4.64 -18.46
N GLY A 695 -13.17 -4.91 -17.27
CA GLY A 695 -12.40 -5.27 -16.06
C GLY A 695 -12.58 -6.74 -15.70
N ILE A 696 -11.78 -7.23 -14.75
CA ILE A 696 -11.89 -8.63 -14.29
C ILE A 696 -12.60 -8.78 -12.96
N VAL A 697 -12.86 -7.70 -12.21
CA VAL A 697 -13.50 -7.75 -10.89
C VAL A 697 -14.89 -7.12 -10.90
N GLY A 698 -15.71 -7.44 -9.90
CA GLY A 698 -17.06 -6.89 -9.77
C GLY A 698 -17.10 -5.40 -9.37
N PRO A 699 -18.28 -4.74 -9.43
CA PRO A 699 -18.44 -3.32 -9.14
C PRO A 699 -17.90 -2.88 -7.77
N LEU A 700 -18.09 -3.67 -6.71
CA LEU A 700 -17.60 -3.31 -5.38
C LEU A 700 -16.07 -3.31 -5.31
N LEU A 701 -15.42 -4.34 -5.85
CA LEU A 701 -13.96 -4.37 -5.90
C LEU A 701 -13.40 -3.29 -6.82
N THR A 702 -14.08 -3.00 -7.94
CA THR A 702 -13.72 -1.91 -8.84
C THR A 702 -13.70 -0.56 -8.10
N CYS A 703 -14.73 -0.29 -7.30
CA CYS A 703 -14.82 0.89 -6.45
C CYS A 703 -13.68 0.99 -5.42
N LEU A 704 -13.49 -0.06 -4.61
CA LEU A 704 -12.53 -0.05 -3.50
C LEU A 704 -11.07 -0.02 -3.99
N ILE A 705 -10.76 -0.79 -5.04
CA ILE A 705 -9.42 -0.82 -5.65
C ILE A 705 -9.15 0.50 -6.38
N GLY A 706 -10.12 1.01 -7.15
CA GLY A 706 -10.02 2.28 -7.86
C GLY A 706 -9.78 3.47 -6.94
N ASP A 707 -10.52 3.56 -5.82
CA ASP A 707 -10.32 4.61 -4.80
C ASP A 707 -8.89 4.55 -4.22
N GLN A 708 -8.42 3.35 -3.85
CA GLN A 708 -7.10 3.21 -3.25
C GLN A 708 -6.00 3.62 -4.23
N PHE A 709 -6.02 3.15 -5.49
CA PHE A 709 -5.02 3.55 -6.47
C PHE A 709 -5.12 5.05 -6.81
N LEU A 710 -6.32 5.65 -6.83
CA LEU A 710 -6.41 7.10 -7.02
C LEU A 710 -5.71 7.86 -5.90
N ARG A 711 -5.88 7.42 -4.66
CA ARG A 711 -5.22 8.01 -3.48
C ARG A 711 -3.72 7.81 -3.48
N LEU A 712 -3.24 6.64 -3.91
CA LEU A 712 -1.81 6.38 -4.08
C LEU A 712 -1.17 7.30 -5.14
N LYS A 713 -1.93 7.65 -6.19
CA LYS A 713 -1.49 8.60 -7.23
C LYS A 713 -1.54 10.05 -6.75
N GLN A 714 -2.64 10.49 -6.15
CA GLN A 714 -2.87 11.90 -5.78
C GLN A 714 -2.22 12.29 -4.45
N GLY A 715 -2.14 11.37 -3.48
CA GLY A 715 -1.54 11.63 -2.17
C GLY A 715 -0.02 11.48 -2.13
N ASP A 716 0.62 11.19 -3.27
CA ASP A 716 2.06 10.98 -3.36
C ASP A 716 2.80 12.19 -3.95
N SER A 717 3.56 12.90 -3.11
CA SER A 717 4.33 14.09 -3.51
C SER A 717 5.54 13.80 -4.40
N PHE A 718 5.92 12.52 -4.57
CA PHE A 718 6.91 12.09 -5.56
C PHE A 718 6.32 11.16 -6.63
N TRP A 719 5.00 11.21 -6.86
CA TRP A 719 4.38 10.64 -8.06
C TRP A 719 5.22 10.98 -9.30
N TYR A 720 5.55 9.99 -10.12
CA TYR A 720 6.60 10.19 -11.12
C TYR A 720 6.26 11.30 -12.14
N GLU A 721 4.99 11.57 -12.44
CA GLU A 721 4.57 12.63 -13.39
C GLU A 721 4.44 14.03 -12.75
N ARG A 722 4.92 14.19 -11.52
CA ARG A 722 4.85 15.45 -10.79
C ARG A 722 5.62 16.57 -11.51
N ARG A 723 5.04 17.77 -11.53
CA ARG A 723 5.51 18.87 -12.42
C ARG A 723 6.37 19.92 -11.75
N ARG A 724 6.10 20.17 -10.47
CA ARG A 724 6.73 21.23 -9.69
C ARG A 724 7.83 20.66 -8.83
N GLY A 725 8.52 21.47 -8.04
CA GLY A 725 9.48 21.05 -7.01
C GLY A 725 10.71 20.21 -7.47
N PRO A 726 11.64 19.92 -6.55
CA PRO A 726 12.90 19.22 -6.83
C PRO A 726 12.76 17.73 -7.20
N GLN A 727 11.70 17.07 -6.73
CA GLN A 727 11.36 15.67 -6.98
C GLN A 727 10.91 15.37 -8.44
N ARG A 728 10.64 16.39 -9.28
CA ARG A 728 10.15 16.18 -10.66
C ARG A 728 11.21 15.56 -11.57
N PHE A 729 10.79 14.70 -12.49
CA PHE A 729 11.61 14.33 -13.63
C PHE A 729 11.55 15.40 -14.72
N THR A 730 12.59 15.48 -15.56
CA THR A 730 12.52 16.29 -16.79
C THR A 730 11.66 15.57 -17.84
N GLU A 731 11.25 16.28 -18.89
CA GLU A 731 10.46 15.67 -19.97
C GLU A 731 11.17 14.50 -20.64
N ALA A 732 12.48 14.67 -20.90
CA ALA A 732 13.30 13.63 -21.51
C ALA A 732 13.45 12.40 -20.59
N GLN A 733 13.52 12.60 -19.27
CA GLN A 733 13.54 11.51 -18.29
C GLN A 733 12.19 10.79 -18.21
N LEU A 734 11.08 11.55 -18.23
CA LEU A 734 9.73 10.99 -18.26
C LEU A 734 9.49 10.13 -19.50
N GLN A 735 10.02 10.53 -20.66
CA GLN A 735 9.91 9.73 -21.86
C GLN A 735 10.55 8.34 -21.72
N GLN A 736 11.68 8.24 -21.02
CA GLN A 736 12.30 6.95 -20.72
C GLN A 736 11.44 6.08 -19.78
N ILE A 737 10.76 6.72 -18.82
CA ILE A 737 9.84 6.04 -17.90
C ILE A 737 8.58 5.55 -18.65
N TYR A 738 7.96 6.38 -19.49
CA TYR A 738 6.79 6.01 -20.30
C TYR A 738 7.05 4.87 -21.29
N ASN A 739 8.27 4.79 -21.81
CA ASN A 739 8.68 3.71 -22.69
C ASN A 739 8.97 2.40 -21.94
N THR A 740 9.07 2.44 -20.60
CA THR A 740 9.33 1.23 -19.82
C THR A 740 8.11 0.30 -19.87
N LYS A 741 8.38 -1.00 -20.05
CA LYS A 741 7.41 -2.09 -19.96
C LYS A 741 7.94 -3.16 -19.02
N LEU A 742 7.07 -3.95 -18.39
CA LEU A 742 7.53 -5.06 -17.54
C LEU A 742 8.43 -6.04 -18.31
N SER A 743 8.09 -6.31 -19.58
CA SER A 743 8.89 -7.11 -20.51
C SER A 743 10.30 -6.55 -20.72
N SER A 744 10.45 -5.24 -20.87
CA SER A 744 11.78 -4.61 -21.02
C SER A 744 12.66 -4.78 -19.78
N VAL A 745 12.07 -4.72 -18.58
CA VAL A 745 12.80 -4.93 -17.31
C VAL A 745 13.24 -6.39 -17.19
N ILE A 746 12.37 -7.35 -17.54
CA ILE A 746 12.71 -8.78 -17.54
C ILE A 746 13.79 -9.11 -18.58
N CYS A 747 13.63 -8.64 -19.83
CA CYS A 747 14.63 -8.81 -20.89
C CYS A 747 16.02 -8.37 -20.45
N ARG A 748 16.14 -7.19 -19.82
CA ARG A 748 17.43 -6.64 -19.37
C ARG A 748 18.10 -7.45 -18.25
N ASN A 749 17.31 -8.12 -17.41
CA ASN A 749 17.77 -8.65 -16.12
C ASN A 749 17.65 -10.18 -15.98
N SER A 750 17.05 -10.87 -16.95
CA SER A 750 17.05 -12.33 -17.06
C SER A 750 18.43 -12.89 -17.44
N ASP A 751 18.62 -14.20 -17.35
CA ASP A 751 19.90 -14.81 -17.70
C ASP A 751 20.02 -15.01 -19.23
N HIS A 752 18.97 -15.53 -19.86
CA HIS A 752 18.97 -15.86 -21.30
C HIS A 752 17.62 -15.59 -22.01
N ILE A 753 16.68 -14.81 -21.47
CA ILE A 753 15.45 -14.51 -22.22
C ILE A 753 15.78 -13.49 -23.33
N GLU A 754 15.70 -13.94 -24.59
CA GLU A 754 16.01 -13.12 -25.78
C GLU A 754 14.77 -12.63 -26.54
N GLN A 755 13.61 -13.24 -26.27
CA GLN A 755 12.31 -12.86 -26.82
C GLN A 755 11.27 -12.86 -25.72
N SER A 756 10.34 -11.91 -25.79
CA SER A 756 9.24 -11.79 -24.84
C SER A 756 8.00 -11.18 -25.48
N PRO A 757 6.78 -11.52 -25.04
CA PRO A 757 5.58 -10.75 -25.37
C PRO A 757 5.72 -9.31 -24.85
N VAL A 758 5.06 -8.35 -25.51
CA VAL A 758 5.12 -6.94 -25.09
C VAL A 758 4.48 -6.74 -23.72
N TYR A 759 3.27 -7.27 -23.53
CA TYR A 759 2.49 -7.16 -22.29
C TYR A 759 2.45 -8.50 -21.57
N LEU A 760 3.25 -8.65 -20.51
CA LEU A 760 3.44 -9.96 -19.87
C LEU A 760 2.24 -10.44 -19.07
N MET A 761 1.39 -9.52 -18.60
CA MET A 761 0.16 -9.87 -17.88
C MET A 761 -0.93 -10.41 -18.81
N LYS A 762 -0.79 -10.22 -20.13
CA LYS A 762 -1.66 -10.79 -21.16
C LYS A 762 -1.06 -12.07 -21.72
N ARG A 763 -1.90 -12.96 -22.25
CA ARG A 763 -1.45 -14.16 -22.97
C ARG A 763 -0.69 -13.76 -24.22
N THR A 764 0.31 -14.57 -24.58
CA THR A 764 0.99 -14.46 -25.87
C THR A 764 0.00 -14.77 -26.99
N ASP A 765 -0.12 -13.87 -27.95
CA ASP A 765 -0.98 -14.02 -29.11
C ASP A 765 -0.30 -13.39 -30.33
N SER A 766 -0.21 -14.13 -31.43
CA SER A 766 0.58 -13.72 -32.60
C SER A 766 0.08 -12.43 -33.28
N ARG A 767 -1.17 -12.01 -33.01
CA ARG A 767 -1.78 -10.82 -33.60
C ARG A 767 -1.82 -9.63 -32.65
N THR A 768 -2.07 -9.89 -31.38
CA THR A 768 -2.39 -8.84 -30.39
C THR A 768 -1.31 -8.66 -29.32
N ASN A 769 -0.47 -9.66 -29.09
CA ASN A 769 0.65 -9.62 -28.13
C ASN A 769 1.77 -10.60 -28.55
N PRO A 770 2.41 -10.37 -29.72
CA PRO A 770 3.39 -11.30 -30.28
C PRO A 770 4.71 -11.29 -29.49
N GLU A 771 5.43 -12.41 -29.55
CA GLU A 771 6.83 -12.48 -29.12
C GLU A 771 7.67 -11.46 -29.90
N THR A 772 8.42 -10.65 -29.17
CA THR A 772 9.24 -9.56 -29.70
C THR A 772 10.68 -9.72 -29.20
N ASP A 773 11.66 -9.42 -30.06
CA ASP A 773 13.08 -9.44 -29.69
C ASP A 773 13.37 -8.47 -28.54
N CYS A 774 14.06 -8.93 -27.50
CA CYS A 774 14.39 -8.13 -26.34
C CYS A 774 15.15 -6.84 -26.67
N LYS A 775 15.92 -6.79 -27.77
CA LYS A 775 16.60 -5.56 -28.24
C LYS A 775 15.63 -4.49 -28.72
N GLN A 776 14.41 -4.85 -29.09
CA GLN A 776 13.37 -3.89 -29.47
C GLN A 776 12.55 -3.44 -28.26
N LEU A 777 12.54 -4.21 -27.17
CA LEU A 777 11.82 -3.90 -25.94
C LEU A 777 12.68 -3.08 -24.97
N ASP A 778 13.95 -3.44 -24.79
CA ASP A 778 14.90 -2.72 -23.95
C ASP A 778 15.54 -1.57 -24.73
N THR A 779 14.94 -0.38 -24.60
CA THR A 779 15.38 0.86 -25.28
C THR A 779 15.74 2.00 -24.32
N PHE A 780 15.95 1.69 -23.03
CA PHE A 780 16.16 2.71 -22.00
C PHE A 780 17.49 3.44 -22.18
N ASP A 781 17.42 4.75 -22.36
CA ASP A 781 18.57 5.64 -22.54
C ASP A 781 18.91 6.39 -21.24
N PHE A 782 20.18 6.36 -20.87
CA PHE A 782 20.70 7.05 -19.69
C PHE A 782 21.12 8.50 -19.98
N GLU A 783 21.26 8.91 -21.25
CA GLU A 783 21.68 10.26 -21.63
C GLU A 783 20.78 11.37 -21.04
N PRO A 784 19.42 11.23 -21.00
CA PRO A 784 18.56 12.20 -20.33
C PRO A 784 18.81 12.39 -18.83
N PHE A 785 19.57 11.49 -18.19
CA PHE A 785 19.94 11.55 -16.78
C PHE A 785 21.38 12.05 -16.56
N ARG A 786 22.09 12.42 -17.63
CA ARG A 786 23.42 13.02 -17.54
C ARG A 786 23.33 14.45 -17.00
N GLU A 787 24.19 14.75 -16.03
CA GLU A 787 24.46 16.09 -15.54
C GLU A 787 25.81 16.54 -16.13
N ASP A 788 25.84 17.72 -16.74
CA ASP A 788 27.09 18.28 -17.26
C ASP A 788 28.08 18.45 -16.11
N ALA A 789 29.32 18.01 -16.31
CA ALA A 789 30.42 18.19 -15.36
C ALA A 789 30.88 19.67 -15.33
N GLU A 790 29.98 20.60 -15.07
CA GLU A 790 30.35 22.00 -14.90
C GLU A 790 30.87 22.23 -13.48
N GLN A 791 32.19 22.49 -13.43
CA GLN A 791 32.99 23.28 -12.51
C GLN A 791 32.52 23.35 -11.03
N PRO A 792 33.44 23.13 -10.06
CA PRO A 792 33.12 23.19 -8.63
C PRO A 792 32.31 24.46 -8.34
N GLN A 793 31.15 24.29 -7.70
CA GLN A 793 30.16 25.34 -7.41
C GLN A 793 30.79 26.61 -6.82
N ARG A 794 31.40 27.45 -7.64
CA ARG A 794 31.55 28.88 -7.40
C ARG A 794 30.28 29.52 -7.93
N ASN A 795 29.24 29.45 -7.09
CA ASN A 795 28.07 30.34 -7.02
C ASN A 795 26.78 29.60 -6.62
N ARG A 796 26.79 29.02 -5.43
CA ARG A 796 25.64 29.10 -4.51
C ARG A 796 26.00 29.64 -3.12
N ALA A 797 27.17 30.27 -3.01
CA ALA A 797 27.50 31.17 -1.90
C ALA A 797 27.13 32.62 -2.29
N ALA A 798 25.84 32.92 -2.35
CA ALA A 798 25.35 34.30 -2.41
C ALA A 798 23.92 34.44 -1.84
N LYS A 799 23.73 33.99 -0.59
CA LYS A 799 23.01 34.76 0.44
C LYS A 799 23.24 34.20 1.85
N ILE A 800 24.51 33.99 2.18
CA ILE A 800 24.97 34.17 3.57
C ILE A 800 26.04 35.25 3.47
N ALA A 801 25.59 36.47 3.16
CA ALA A 801 26.35 37.65 3.51
C ALA A 801 26.10 37.83 4.99
N THR A 802 27.14 37.57 5.77
CA THR A 802 27.42 38.17 7.07
C THR A 802 26.70 39.51 7.24
N ASP A 803 25.62 39.52 7.99
CA ASP A 803 25.33 40.65 8.87
C ASP A 803 25.78 40.21 10.26
N ARG A 804 27.06 40.47 10.51
CA ARG A 804 27.55 40.64 11.87
C ARG A 804 26.64 41.69 12.50
N MET A 805 26.03 41.31 13.62
CA MET A 805 25.43 42.20 14.59
C MET A 805 26.35 43.42 14.80
N LYS A 806 26.06 44.53 14.11
CA LYS A 806 26.58 45.83 14.50
C LYS A 806 25.85 46.17 15.78
N VAL A 807 26.46 45.80 16.88
CA VAL A 807 26.24 46.46 18.17
C VAL A 807 26.50 47.95 17.91
N LEU A 808 25.43 48.71 17.75
CA LEU A 808 25.48 50.15 17.89
C LEU A 808 25.81 50.43 19.35
N VAL A 809 27.10 50.56 19.60
CA VAL A 809 27.65 51.24 20.76
C VAL A 809 27.13 52.67 20.69
N PHE A 810 26.07 52.94 21.44
CA PHE A 810 25.73 54.30 21.82
C PHE A 810 26.70 54.71 22.92
N GLU A 811 27.71 55.49 22.54
CA GLU A 811 28.49 56.25 23.53
C GLU A 811 27.59 57.29 24.21
N PRO A 812 27.65 57.42 25.53
CA PRO A 812 26.89 58.41 26.28
C PRO A 812 27.55 59.78 26.17
N LYS A 813 26.79 60.78 25.70
CA LYS A 813 27.14 62.19 25.95
C LYS A 813 26.67 62.57 27.34
N ALA A 814 27.64 62.95 28.16
CA ALA A 814 27.46 63.53 29.49
C ALA A 814 26.56 64.77 29.48
N THR A 815 25.69 64.91 30.48
CA THR A 815 25.81 65.86 31.61
C THR A 815 24.45 66.01 32.28
N GLY A 816 24.40 65.99 33.62
CA GLY A 816 23.31 66.64 34.37
C GLY A 816 22.74 65.89 35.56
N THR A 817 23.48 65.92 36.68
CA THR A 817 22.99 66.29 38.03
C THR A 817 21.85 65.50 38.72
N THR A 818 22.28 64.83 39.80
CA THR A 818 21.80 64.90 41.21
C THR A 818 20.52 64.18 41.68
N THR A 819 20.69 63.56 42.87
CA THR A 819 19.74 63.28 43.98
C THR A 819 18.67 62.21 43.72
N GLU A 820 18.28 61.29 44.62
CA GLU A 820 18.65 60.88 45.98
C GLU A 820 17.81 59.62 46.31
N HIS A 821 18.16 58.92 47.40
CA HIS A 821 17.44 57.83 48.12
C HIS A 821 17.53 56.40 47.54
N ALA A 822 18.24 55.44 48.16
CA ALA A 822 18.06 54.81 49.49
C ALA A 822 16.70 54.09 49.57
N VAL A 823 16.54 52.80 49.88
CA VAL A 823 17.04 51.92 50.97
C VAL A 823 16.79 50.46 50.50
N GLY A 824 17.73 49.52 50.53
CA GLY A 824 18.10 48.65 51.67
C GLY A 824 17.36 47.29 51.57
N ALA A 825 18.02 46.19 51.17
CA ALA A 825 18.82 45.24 51.98
C ALA A 825 17.90 44.14 52.58
N GLU A 826 18.18 42.83 52.65
CA GLU A 826 19.38 42.01 52.94
C GLU A 826 19.18 40.60 52.35
N MET A 827 20.20 39.96 51.74
CA MET A 827 21.15 38.95 52.30
C MET A 827 20.49 37.64 52.77
N LEU A 828 20.97 36.43 52.44
CA LEU A 828 22.29 35.81 52.65
C LEU A 828 22.42 34.61 51.66
N ASP A 829 23.50 34.49 50.87
CA ASP A 829 24.77 33.74 51.13
C ASP A 829 24.58 32.20 51.05
N GLU A 830 25.38 31.36 50.40
CA GLU A 830 26.75 31.35 49.81
C GLU A 830 26.73 30.26 48.70
N GLU A 831 27.32 30.37 47.49
CA GLU A 831 28.77 30.35 47.13
C GLU A 831 29.48 29.05 47.57
N GLU A 832 30.28 28.30 46.79
CA GLU A 832 31.17 28.52 45.63
C GLU A 832 31.14 27.24 44.74
N GLY A 833 31.40 27.24 43.41
CA GLY A 833 32.65 27.67 42.72
C GLY A 833 33.67 26.51 42.76
N GLU A 834 34.38 26.06 41.73
CA GLU A 834 34.89 26.63 40.47
C GLU A 834 35.45 25.45 39.62
N ARG A 835 35.30 25.42 38.28
CA ARG A 835 36.33 25.68 37.20
C ARG A 835 37.54 24.70 37.21
N GLN A 836 38.22 24.31 36.13
CA GLN A 836 38.44 24.76 34.74
C GLN A 836 39.28 23.62 34.06
N ALA A 837 39.03 23.26 32.80
CA ALA A 837 39.85 23.54 31.59
C ALA A 837 41.00 22.57 31.20
N ALA A 838 41.12 22.39 29.86
CA ALA A 838 42.30 22.01 29.05
C ALA A 838 42.82 20.56 29.14
N SER A 839 43.47 19.92 28.16
CA SER A 839 43.76 20.10 26.72
C SER A 839 44.61 18.87 26.28
N THR A 840 44.52 18.48 24.99
CA THR A 840 45.58 17.87 24.13
C THR A 840 46.19 16.47 24.41
N THR A 841 45.95 15.55 23.44
CA THR A 841 46.90 14.76 22.61
C THR A 841 48.02 13.93 23.25
N THR A 842 48.07 12.60 23.00
CA THR A 842 49.10 11.89 22.17
C THR A 842 48.99 10.35 22.19
N VAL A 843 49.56 9.75 21.14
CA VAL A 843 49.62 8.35 20.70
C VAL A 843 50.87 7.63 21.29
N ALA A 844 50.80 6.31 21.53
CA ALA A 844 51.75 5.26 21.06
C ALA A 844 51.94 4.04 22.02
N THR A 845 51.56 2.86 21.51
CA THR A 845 52.21 1.51 21.51
C THR A 845 53.30 1.09 22.52
N THR A 846 53.20 -0.17 23.00
CA THR A 846 54.23 -1.26 23.08
C THR A 846 53.58 -2.54 23.66
N THR A 847 53.37 -3.65 22.91
CA THR A 847 54.20 -4.87 22.64
C THR A 847 54.28 -5.96 23.73
N ASP A 848 53.88 -7.18 23.30
CA ASP A 848 54.35 -8.56 23.56
C ASP A 848 54.33 -9.22 24.95
N ALA A 849 53.70 -10.41 25.05
CA ALA A 849 54.38 -11.73 25.00
C ALA A 849 53.49 -12.94 25.43
N THR A 850 53.24 -13.85 24.48
CA THR A 850 53.28 -15.35 24.51
C THR A 850 52.98 -16.17 25.77
N THR A 851 52.10 -17.19 25.65
CA THR A 851 52.38 -18.66 25.84
C THR A 851 51.13 -19.53 25.48
N THR A 852 51.10 -20.29 24.37
CA THR A 852 51.38 -21.74 24.16
C THR A 852 50.34 -22.77 24.67
N THR A 853 49.56 -23.30 23.72
CA THR A 853 49.21 -24.72 23.37
C THR A 853 49.13 -25.81 24.47
N THR A 854 48.09 -26.66 24.43
CA THR A 854 48.14 -28.08 23.96
C THR A 854 46.80 -28.84 24.17
N THR A 855 46.41 -29.56 23.12
CA THR A 855 45.39 -30.62 22.93
C THR A 855 45.49 -31.84 23.86
N MET A 856 44.38 -32.55 24.13
CA MET A 856 44.35 -34.04 24.07
C MET A 856 42.93 -34.62 23.91
N THR A 857 42.84 -35.51 22.93
CA THR A 857 41.87 -36.57 22.61
C THR A 857 41.82 -37.71 23.63
N THR A 858 40.68 -38.41 23.82
CA THR A 858 40.56 -39.89 23.72
C THR A 858 39.10 -40.44 23.85
N THR A 859 38.62 -41.06 22.77
CA THR A 859 37.98 -42.39 22.58
C THR A 859 37.09 -43.11 23.64
N MET A 860 35.94 -43.59 23.10
CA MET A 860 35.44 -45.00 22.99
C MET A 860 34.30 -45.55 23.88
N LYS A 861 33.27 -46.05 23.14
CA LYS A 861 32.59 -47.38 23.17
C LYS A 861 31.19 -47.59 23.80
N GLU A 862 30.26 -47.93 22.89
CA GLU A 862 29.26 -49.05 22.86
C GLU A 862 28.50 -49.49 24.14
N ALA A 863 27.15 -49.50 24.10
CA ALA A 863 26.33 -50.71 23.88
C ALA A 863 24.83 -50.55 24.29
N ALA A 864 23.95 -50.95 23.35
CA ALA A 864 22.66 -51.67 23.45
C ALA A 864 21.64 -51.45 24.61
N GLY A 865 20.38 -51.21 24.19
CA GLY A 865 19.26 -52.12 24.49
C GLY A 865 18.16 -51.66 25.46
N ALA A 866 17.01 -51.26 24.92
CA ALA A 866 15.64 -51.73 25.24
C ALA A 866 14.63 -50.95 24.39
#